data_AF-A0A7V7JNG0-F1
#
_entry.id   AF-A0A7V7JNG0-F1
#
_cell.length_a   1.000
_cell.length_b   1.000
_cell.length_c   1.000
_cell.angle_alpha   90.00
_cell.angle_beta   90.00
_cell.angle_gamma   90.00
#
_symmetry.space_group_name_H-M   'P 1'
#
loop_
_entity.id
_entity.type
_entity.pdbx_description
1 polymer ?
#
loop_
_entity_poly.entity_id
_entity_poly.type
_entity_poly.pdbx_seq_one_letter_code
_entity_poly.pdbx_strand_id
1 'polypeptide(L)'
;MKRPRAQVVFALGFFALAAQTLLFRDFLAAFEGNELGVGSFFSSWLLWVAAGAVAGRLSRVTRRFEVLTLLYLPAFVLQHYAILYVRILAGVKSYELFPLGTMIASSFVANAPVSFLTGFLFTLGCRWWAGDTESERGVRETLPVARVYILEALGACAGGVAVTLLLAQGTPPETIATLAALVLASAVAAARVSSPARLAATAVLVAALASGATRSWAALNNRAEWTRLLPSDEYRGSFSTAQGKYLYGYEGEEFAVMAWGGVCETPFIRIHAAEVIAANLCQRPNARNVLVVGPGSLPICLGLLELPQIEGVAWLHPDPEYPARLLEVLSASGWETPAHLEVPREDVRTFLRSTDQRYDLAILNLPDATSLVLNRYYTAEFVSLLKTVLSDGGAVSFRISGGENYLGGELACLGASALMTLEAAFQHVALKPGDESWLMASDGADLSESPAELRDRFGQIDGAAGLYPPDALMSQYLPDRIAFQRSVYRDTIRDTAHGILANTDRRPKALLYSLLIALRRGGVSAMGRHLPAALRGGAWICGAAIALYGVLRAVFLLRSSRAKSSPRVFDGYFLVFSMGLAGMSLSVVLMFLYQSQFGALFLHVGLIAALFMFGSFAGSLGMERLLLRRNAEANYVVPSCVAIHVILVALVFALPAEISRIVYAPLFVLAGVLTGVYFPVAAHRMKIAGRRAEQAGARLEMLDHAGGAAGAALTGIVMLPMFGVPATLVVLAVLIAVNAVPALVSARGAREGDAFDRAVRPAGYAMFGVGAFVLASSQVFAAFEGGEESRKLLDAARAMTGVAEVREEHAQLDDGSGLTYFAAVLPDETEVFVFSSAPLAEGAIGYGGPITLAVCVDRAGVLRGFRIIDSKETPAYLELLEPWMKSLVKGAVAGSGAFERVDAVSGATLSSRAILEALETSTGRFAAAVLGLAGKEASPRIASRPLAADRDFLLLAGFVVVAVAARYWPNRWFRRAYLAACVVVPGVMLNLQYSSQHVFALLGLSIPAAQLTGPFFIVVVVPVVVVLFGNVYCGYVCPFGALQELVGECRPRVLATDPDKGVWRYGRFVKYILLLLLAVLFGLTRDYAVIAADPLTTIFGAARQPVVVGMAAGILVLSFFYRRFWCRNLCPAGAFLSLVGGVQLFKKLVPAPRPRRCDLGVRNANELDCLHCDRCRYETD
;
A
#
# COMPACT_ATOMS: atom_id res chain seq x y z
N MET A 1 10.91 -48.36 8.58
CA MET A 1 10.35 -47.47 7.54
C MET A 1 10.39 -45.96 7.86
N LYS A 2 10.85 -45.48 9.04
CA LYS A 2 10.85 -44.03 9.38
C LYS A 2 11.99 -43.19 8.78
N ARG A 3 13.20 -43.75 8.63
CA ARG A 3 14.37 -43.08 8.02
C ARG A 3 14.15 -42.62 6.57
N PRO A 4 13.62 -43.45 5.65
CA PRO A 4 13.41 -43.02 4.25
C PRO A 4 12.36 -41.91 4.13
N ARG A 5 11.34 -41.89 5.00
CA ARG A 5 10.35 -40.80 4.98
C ARG A 5 10.93 -39.47 5.44
N ALA A 6 11.73 -39.50 6.50
CA ALA A 6 12.40 -38.30 6.99
C ALA A 6 13.37 -37.73 5.94
N GLN A 7 14.06 -38.61 5.19
CA GLN A 7 14.95 -38.20 4.09
C GLN A 7 14.19 -37.49 2.96
N VAL A 8 13.02 -38.00 2.54
CA VAL A 8 12.22 -37.35 1.48
C VAL A 8 11.71 -35.98 1.93
N VAL A 9 11.19 -35.85 3.15
CA VAL A 9 10.71 -34.54 3.67
C VAL A 9 11.87 -33.55 3.88
N PHE A 10 13.02 -34.03 4.36
CA PHE A 10 14.23 -33.21 4.45
C PHE A 10 14.68 -32.73 3.06
N ALA A 11 14.69 -33.61 2.06
CA ALA A 11 15.11 -33.26 0.70
C ALA A 11 14.15 -32.28 0.00
N LEU A 12 12.84 -32.34 0.33
CA LEU A 12 11.86 -31.33 -0.09
C LEU A 12 12.25 -29.94 0.41
N GLY A 13 12.50 -29.80 1.72
CA GLY A 13 12.94 -28.53 2.31
C GLY A 13 14.27 -28.05 1.72
N PHE A 14 15.23 -28.97 1.56
CA PHE A 14 16.54 -28.68 0.95
C PHE A 14 16.40 -28.08 -0.44
N PHE A 15 15.63 -28.74 -1.32
CA PHE A 15 15.41 -28.28 -2.68
C PHE A 15 14.62 -26.97 -2.71
N ALA A 16 13.59 -26.83 -1.87
CA ALA A 16 12.75 -25.63 -1.83
C ALA A 16 13.56 -24.36 -1.53
N LEU A 17 14.41 -24.38 -0.49
CA LEU A 17 15.22 -23.19 -0.16
C LEU A 17 16.37 -22.98 -1.15
N ALA A 18 16.96 -24.06 -1.68
CA ALA A 18 17.97 -23.96 -2.73
C ALA A 18 17.39 -23.30 -4.00
N ALA A 19 16.23 -23.77 -4.46
CA ALA A 19 15.52 -23.21 -5.60
C ALA A 19 15.11 -21.75 -5.35
N GLN A 20 14.55 -21.44 -4.17
CA GLN A 20 14.18 -20.06 -3.83
C GLN A 20 15.39 -19.11 -3.90
N THR A 21 16.54 -19.52 -3.35
CA THR A 21 17.75 -18.70 -3.32
C THR A 21 18.30 -18.41 -4.73
N LEU A 22 18.32 -19.42 -5.61
CA LEU A 22 18.78 -19.26 -6.99
C LEU A 22 17.80 -18.42 -7.82
N LEU A 23 16.51 -18.77 -7.79
CA LEU A 23 15.48 -18.07 -8.57
C LEU A 23 15.27 -16.62 -8.10
N PHE A 24 15.47 -16.33 -6.81
CA PHE A 24 15.42 -14.97 -6.30
C PHE A 24 16.49 -14.07 -6.94
N ARG A 25 17.70 -14.61 -7.19
CA ARG A 25 18.79 -13.86 -7.83
C ARG A 25 18.44 -13.51 -9.27
N ASP A 26 17.93 -14.49 -10.03
CA ASP A 26 17.47 -14.27 -11.40
C ASP A 26 16.29 -13.30 -11.45
N PHE A 27 15.41 -13.38 -10.44
CA PHE A 27 14.28 -12.46 -10.31
C PHE A 27 14.75 -11.01 -10.11
N LEU A 28 15.68 -10.76 -9.18
CA LEU A 28 16.18 -9.40 -8.97
C LEU A 28 16.84 -8.82 -10.22
N ALA A 29 17.56 -9.64 -11.00
CA ALA A 29 18.13 -9.23 -12.27
C ALA A 29 17.08 -8.87 -13.33
N ALA A 30 15.94 -9.59 -13.35
CA ALA A 30 14.85 -9.34 -14.30
C ALA A 30 13.94 -8.16 -13.91
N PHE A 31 13.87 -7.83 -12.62
CA PHE A 31 12.96 -6.84 -12.02
C PHE A 31 13.69 -5.65 -11.36
N GLU A 32 14.82 -5.21 -11.95
CA GLU A 32 15.51 -3.95 -11.64
C GLU A 32 16.12 -3.83 -10.22
N GLY A 33 16.19 -4.92 -9.45
CA GLY A 33 16.93 -4.97 -8.17
C GLY A 33 16.46 -4.00 -7.07
N ASN A 34 15.26 -3.45 -7.16
CA ASN A 34 14.71 -2.50 -6.17
C ASN A 34 13.91 -3.21 -5.05
N GLU A 35 13.58 -2.46 -3.99
CA GLU A 35 12.84 -3.01 -2.82
C GLU A 35 11.41 -3.46 -3.18
N LEU A 36 10.80 -2.86 -4.20
CA LEU A 36 9.49 -3.29 -4.71
C LEU A 36 9.60 -4.69 -5.34
N GLY A 37 10.69 -4.95 -6.08
CA GLY A 37 11.06 -6.25 -6.61
C GLY A 37 11.21 -7.29 -5.50
N VAL A 38 11.99 -7.00 -4.46
CA VAL A 38 12.17 -7.90 -3.30
C VAL A 38 10.83 -8.22 -2.62
N GLY A 39 10.03 -7.20 -2.32
CA GLY A 39 8.72 -7.36 -1.70
C GLY A 39 7.75 -8.16 -2.57
N SER A 40 7.73 -7.90 -3.89
CA SER A 40 6.88 -8.62 -4.84
C SER A 40 7.27 -10.09 -4.99
N PHE A 41 8.56 -10.41 -5.00
CA PHE A 41 9.06 -11.79 -5.05
C PHE A 41 8.57 -12.59 -3.85
N PHE A 42 8.88 -12.15 -2.63
CA PHE A 42 8.52 -12.91 -1.43
C PHE A 42 7.01 -12.98 -1.25
N SER A 43 6.28 -11.91 -1.57
CA SER A 43 4.81 -11.91 -1.49
C SER A 43 4.19 -12.91 -2.46
N SER A 44 4.56 -12.85 -3.75
CA SER A 44 4.02 -13.75 -4.78
C SER A 44 4.44 -15.21 -4.53
N TRP A 45 5.70 -15.46 -4.15
CA TRP A 45 6.20 -16.78 -3.78
C TRP A 45 5.36 -17.38 -2.66
N LEU A 46 5.23 -16.69 -1.53
CA LEU A 46 4.53 -17.21 -0.35
C LEU A 46 3.02 -17.37 -0.61
N LEU A 47 2.39 -16.49 -1.40
CA LEU A 47 0.98 -16.64 -1.78
C LEU A 47 0.73 -17.90 -2.62
N TRP A 48 1.64 -18.25 -3.52
CA TRP A 48 1.53 -19.49 -4.27
C TRP A 48 1.77 -20.73 -3.42
N VAL A 49 2.68 -20.68 -2.43
CA VAL A 49 2.77 -21.74 -1.41
C VAL A 49 1.42 -21.91 -0.70
N ALA A 50 0.79 -20.81 -0.29
CA ALA A 50 -0.52 -20.85 0.35
C ALA A 50 -1.62 -21.43 -0.57
N ALA A 51 -1.64 -21.03 -1.85
CA ALA A 51 -2.57 -21.57 -2.85
C ALA A 51 -2.33 -23.07 -3.11
N GLY A 52 -1.07 -23.49 -3.20
CA GLY A 52 -0.64 -24.87 -3.31
C GLY A 52 -1.13 -25.73 -2.15
N ALA A 53 -1.02 -25.23 -0.93
CA ALA A 53 -1.51 -25.91 0.27
C ALA A 53 -3.03 -26.16 0.23
N VAL A 54 -3.80 -25.17 -0.23
CA VAL A 54 -5.25 -25.32 -0.43
C VAL A 54 -5.55 -26.35 -1.53
N ALA A 55 -4.83 -26.33 -2.65
CA ALA A 55 -5.01 -27.29 -3.73
C ALA A 55 -4.65 -28.73 -3.30
N GLY A 56 -3.58 -28.90 -2.53
CA GLY A 56 -3.14 -30.20 -1.99
C GLY A 56 -4.21 -30.87 -1.13
N ARG A 57 -5.05 -30.09 -0.45
CA ARG A 57 -6.18 -30.59 0.33
C ARG A 57 -7.22 -31.29 -0.55
N LEU A 58 -7.46 -30.78 -1.76
CA LEU A 58 -8.45 -31.30 -2.71
C LEU A 58 -7.95 -32.58 -3.39
N SER A 59 -6.64 -32.71 -3.57
CA SER A 59 -6.03 -33.91 -4.15
C SER A 59 -6.18 -35.13 -3.24
N ARG A 60 -6.33 -36.32 -3.84
CA ARG A 60 -6.37 -37.63 -3.16
C ARG A 60 -5.12 -38.47 -3.40
N VAL A 61 -4.16 -37.98 -4.18
CA VAL A 61 -3.01 -38.76 -4.64
C VAL A 61 -1.92 -38.79 -3.55
N THR A 62 -1.78 -39.92 -2.84
CA THR A 62 -0.69 -40.12 -1.85
C THR A 62 0.09 -41.42 -2.02
N ARG A 63 -0.44 -42.39 -2.77
CA ARG A 63 0.21 -43.71 -3.00
C ARG A 63 1.54 -43.63 -3.75
N ARG A 64 1.88 -42.48 -4.36
CA ARG A 64 3.14 -42.22 -5.08
C ARG A 64 3.84 -40.92 -4.63
N PHE A 65 3.62 -40.46 -3.39
CA PHE A 65 4.10 -39.16 -2.89
C PHE A 65 5.58 -38.90 -3.15
N GLU A 66 6.45 -39.87 -2.84
CA GLU A 66 7.89 -39.81 -3.03
C GLU A 66 8.25 -39.48 -4.50
N VAL A 67 7.58 -40.09 -5.48
CA VAL A 67 7.81 -39.80 -6.90
C VAL A 67 7.23 -38.45 -7.31
N LEU A 68 6.09 -38.05 -6.72
CA LEU A 68 5.50 -36.72 -6.97
C LEU A 68 6.45 -35.58 -6.57
N THR A 69 7.35 -35.80 -5.61
CA THR A 69 8.35 -34.78 -5.24
C THR A 69 9.29 -34.42 -6.40
N LEU A 70 9.51 -35.32 -7.37
CA LEU A 70 10.33 -35.05 -8.56
C LEU A 70 9.72 -34.00 -9.50
N LEU A 71 8.45 -33.63 -9.32
CA LEU A 71 7.82 -32.52 -10.07
C LEU A 71 8.51 -31.16 -9.82
N TYR A 72 9.29 -31.04 -8.74
CA TYR A 72 10.14 -29.88 -8.51
C TYR A 72 11.15 -29.62 -9.63
N LEU A 73 11.67 -30.67 -10.26
CA LEU A 73 12.71 -30.54 -11.30
C LEU A 73 12.20 -29.82 -12.56
N PRO A 74 11.12 -30.30 -13.23
CA PRO A 74 10.56 -29.57 -14.37
C PRO A 74 9.96 -28.22 -13.94
N ALA A 75 9.44 -28.08 -12.72
CA ALA A 75 8.94 -26.80 -12.23
C ALA A 75 10.04 -25.75 -12.04
N PHE A 76 11.22 -26.13 -11.56
CA PHE A 76 12.37 -25.24 -11.45
C PHE A 76 12.79 -24.73 -12.83
N VAL A 77 12.94 -25.62 -13.80
CA VAL A 77 13.30 -25.23 -15.18
C VAL A 77 12.26 -24.31 -15.79
N LEU A 78 10.97 -24.63 -15.61
CA LEU A 78 9.87 -23.79 -16.09
C LEU A 78 9.90 -22.39 -15.45
N GLN A 79 10.06 -22.31 -14.14
CA GLN A 79 10.12 -21.03 -13.41
C GLN A 79 11.37 -20.21 -13.77
N HIS A 80 12.53 -20.87 -13.90
CA HIS A 80 13.78 -20.24 -14.35
C HIS A 80 13.60 -19.52 -15.68
N TYR A 81 13.07 -20.21 -16.70
CA TYR A 81 12.83 -19.60 -18.01
C TYR A 81 11.66 -18.60 -18.01
N ALA A 82 10.65 -18.79 -17.16
CA ALA A 82 9.59 -17.79 -17.00
C ALA A 82 10.14 -16.46 -16.48
N ILE A 83 11.07 -16.50 -15.51
CA ILE A 83 11.77 -15.32 -14.99
C ILE A 83 12.72 -14.75 -16.07
N LEU A 84 13.49 -15.61 -16.74
CA LEU A 84 14.43 -15.19 -17.78
C LEU A 84 13.73 -14.47 -18.95
N TYR A 85 12.51 -14.87 -19.32
CA TYR A 85 11.80 -14.24 -20.44
C TYR A 85 10.67 -13.30 -19.99
N VAL A 86 10.61 -12.93 -18.71
CA VAL A 86 9.45 -12.23 -18.14
C VAL A 86 9.14 -10.90 -18.79
N ARG A 87 10.16 -10.11 -19.15
CA ARG A 87 9.97 -8.81 -19.83
C ARG A 87 9.32 -8.98 -21.21
N ILE A 88 9.79 -9.96 -21.99
CA ILE A 88 9.21 -10.31 -23.30
C ILE A 88 7.77 -10.80 -23.13
N LEU A 89 7.52 -11.68 -22.17
CA LEU A 89 6.18 -12.20 -21.87
C LEU A 89 5.22 -11.11 -21.36
N ALA A 90 5.74 -10.10 -20.69
CA ALA A 90 5.00 -8.96 -20.18
C ALA A 90 4.80 -7.83 -21.22
N GLY A 91 5.42 -7.94 -22.40
CA GLY A 91 5.39 -6.89 -23.42
C GLY A 91 6.15 -5.61 -23.02
N VAL A 92 7.08 -5.72 -22.07
CA VAL A 92 7.90 -4.60 -21.59
C VAL A 92 9.21 -4.59 -22.35
N LYS A 93 9.54 -3.49 -23.01
CA LYS A 93 10.79 -3.35 -23.76
C LYS A 93 11.96 -3.15 -22.81
N SER A 94 13.16 -3.52 -23.26
CA SER A 94 14.35 -3.50 -22.41
C SER A 94 14.75 -2.09 -21.92
N TYR A 95 14.41 -1.04 -22.68
CA TYR A 95 14.66 0.37 -22.32
C TYR A 95 13.50 1.04 -21.56
N GLU A 96 12.38 0.34 -21.35
CA GLU A 96 11.25 0.86 -20.57
C GLU A 96 11.43 0.44 -19.09
N LEU A 97 11.10 1.36 -18.18
CA LEU A 97 10.95 1.04 -16.75
C LEU A 97 9.84 0.00 -16.59
N PHE A 98 10.07 -1.04 -15.79
CA PHE A 98 9.08 -2.09 -15.56
C PHE A 98 7.88 -1.51 -14.81
N PRO A 99 6.70 -1.35 -15.45
CA PRO A 99 5.56 -0.70 -14.79
C PRO A 99 5.11 -1.51 -13.58
N LEU A 100 4.87 -0.88 -12.42
CA LEU A 100 4.59 -1.60 -11.15
C LEU A 100 3.44 -2.62 -11.29
N GLY A 101 2.33 -2.21 -11.92
CA GLY A 101 1.17 -3.10 -12.10
C GLY A 101 1.52 -4.36 -12.89
N THR A 102 2.28 -4.19 -13.98
CA THR A 102 2.77 -5.29 -14.81
C THR A 102 3.83 -6.11 -14.09
N MET A 103 4.72 -5.48 -13.30
CA MET A 103 5.71 -6.16 -12.47
C MET A 103 5.04 -7.08 -11.45
N ILE A 104 4.05 -6.57 -10.71
CA ILE A 104 3.29 -7.37 -9.76
C ILE A 104 2.58 -8.52 -10.51
N ALA A 105 1.84 -8.23 -11.59
CA ALA A 105 1.12 -9.28 -12.33
C ALA A 105 2.06 -10.38 -12.87
N SER A 106 3.17 -9.99 -13.51
CA SER A 106 4.14 -10.92 -14.07
C SER A 106 4.93 -11.68 -13.01
N SER A 107 5.26 -11.06 -11.87
CA SER A 107 5.88 -11.76 -10.73
C SER A 107 5.00 -12.89 -10.19
N PHE A 108 3.69 -12.69 -10.11
CA PHE A 108 2.74 -13.74 -9.75
C PHE A 108 2.76 -14.87 -10.78
N VAL A 109 2.80 -14.60 -12.08
CA VAL A 109 2.85 -15.67 -13.08
C VAL A 109 4.19 -16.41 -13.02
N ALA A 110 5.30 -15.67 -13.00
CA ALA A 110 6.64 -16.23 -13.05
C ALA A 110 6.95 -17.10 -11.82
N ASN A 111 6.54 -16.67 -10.61
CA ASN A 111 6.87 -17.39 -9.39
C ASN A 111 6.02 -18.63 -9.11
N ALA A 112 4.96 -18.90 -9.88
CA ALA A 112 3.98 -19.95 -9.58
C ALA A 112 4.54 -21.39 -9.51
N PRO A 113 5.40 -21.88 -10.45
CA PRO A 113 5.64 -23.32 -10.58
C PRO A 113 6.23 -24.01 -9.35
N VAL A 114 7.35 -23.54 -8.81
CA VAL A 114 8.05 -24.16 -7.67
C VAL A 114 7.32 -23.85 -6.36
N SER A 115 6.87 -22.61 -6.19
CA SER A 115 6.22 -22.16 -4.96
C SER A 115 4.86 -22.86 -4.75
N PHE A 116 4.04 -23.00 -5.81
CA PHE A 116 2.78 -23.75 -5.75
C PHE A 116 3.01 -25.22 -5.38
N LEU A 117 4.00 -25.86 -6.00
CA LEU A 117 4.34 -27.25 -5.68
C LEU A 117 4.81 -27.41 -4.24
N THR A 118 5.48 -26.41 -3.67
CA THR A 118 5.94 -26.45 -2.27
C THR A 118 4.78 -26.65 -1.31
N GLY A 119 3.77 -25.78 -1.35
CA GLY A 119 2.61 -25.94 -0.46
C GLY A 119 1.75 -27.17 -0.79
N PHE A 120 1.65 -27.51 -2.08
CA PHE A 120 0.93 -28.70 -2.53
C PHE A 120 1.54 -29.98 -1.96
N LEU A 121 2.86 -30.13 -2.08
CA LEU A 121 3.61 -31.28 -1.60
C LEU A 121 3.68 -31.30 -0.07
N PHE A 122 3.75 -30.14 0.62
CA PHE A 122 3.64 -30.08 2.08
C PHE A 122 2.34 -30.71 2.60
N THR A 123 1.21 -30.33 2.00
CA THR A 123 -0.12 -30.82 2.40
C THR A 123 -0.27 -32.32 2.16
N LEU A 124 0.19 -32.80 1.00
CA LEU A 124 0.21 -34.23 0.71
C LEU A 124 1.18 -34.99 1.61
N GLY A 125 2.31 -34.39 1.95
CA GLY A 125 3.31 -34.90 2.88
C GLY A 125 2.72 -35.10 4.27
N CYS A 126 1.93 -34.15 4.77
CA CYS A 126 1.18 -34.28 6.01
C CYS A 126 0.23 -35.48 6.01
N ARG A 127 -0.50 -35.70 4.91
CA ARG A 127 -1.39 -36.87 4.76
C ARG A 127 -0.60 -38.17 4.70
N TRP A 128 0.46 -38.19 3.89
CA TRP A 128 1.31 -39.36 3.68
C TRP A 128 2.01 -39.78 4.97
N TRP A 129 2.49 -38.82 5.76
CA TRP A 129 3.06 -39.06 7.07
C TRP A 129 2.04 -39.66 8.05
N ALA A 130 0.83 -39.08 8.11
CA ALA A 130 -0.23 -39.52 9.02
C ALA A 130 -0.72 -40.96 8.73
N GLY A 131 -0.88 -41.33 7.45
CA GLY A 131 -1.46 -42.62 7.05
C GLY A 131 -0.70 -43.89 7.47
N ASP A 132 0.55 -43.78 7.93
CA ASP A 132 1.38 -44.89 8.43
C ASP A 132 1.55 -44.85 9.95
N THR A 133 1.27 -43.69 10.57
CA THR A 133 1.38 -43.53 12.02
C THR A 133 0.15 -44.08 12.75
N GLU A 134 -1.01 -44.08 12.10
CA GLU A 134 -2.26 -44.67 12.62
C GLU A 134 -2.21 -46.21 12.71
N SER A 135 -1.29 -46.89 12.01
CA SER A 135 -1.18 -48.36 12.05
C SER A 135 -0.17 -48.92 13.08
N GLU A 136 0.73 -48.10 13.65
CA GLU A 136 1.80 -48.58 14.55
C GLU A 136 1.68 -48.11 16.01
N ARG A 137 1.01 -46.98 16.31
CA ARG A 137 0.80 -46.50 17.70
C ARG A 137 -0.51 -45.74 17.85
N GLY A 138 -1.07 -45.74 19.06
CA GLY A 138 -2.30 -45.03 19.40
C GLY A 138 -2.26 -43.54 19.08
N VAL A 139 -3.41 -43.00 18.67
CA VAL A 139 -3.69 -41.62 18.21
C VAL A 139 -3.17 -40.49 19.15
N ARG A 140 -2.78 -40.81 20.39
CA ARG A 140 -2.35 -39.82 21.40
C ARG A 140 -0.88 -39.38 21.33
N GLU A 141 0.04 -40.13 20.70
CA GLU A 141 1.49 -39.90 20.89
C GLU A 141 2.22 -38.98 19.88
N THR A 142 1.60 -38.55 18.77
CA THR A 142 2.32 -37.80 17.71
C THR A 142 1.58 -36.57 17.19
N LEU A 143 2.32 -35.58 16.66
CA LEU A 143 1.80 -34.43 15.90
C LEU A 143 2.32 -34.50 14.45
N PRO A 144 1.66 -35.25 13.54
CA PRO A 144 2.15 -35.49 12.17
C PRO A 144 2.49 -34.21 11.41
N VAL A 145 1.63 -33.20 11.49
CA VAL A 145 1.79 -31.92 10.78
C VAL A 145 3.01 -31.15 11.29
N ALA A 146 3.23 -31.12 12.61
CA ALA A 146 4.40 -30.48 13.20
C ALA A 146 5.71 -31.20 12.80
N ARG A 147 5.68 -32.53 12.65
CA ARG A 147 6.85 -33.31 12.24
C ARG A 147 7.30 -33.05 10.82
N VAL A 148 6.34 -32.88 9.90
CA VAL A 148 6.65 -32.53 8.51
C VAL A 148 7.32 -31.15 8.47
N TYR A 149 6.72 -30.15 9.13
CA TYR A 149 7.29 -28.80 9.25
C TYR A 149 8.70 -28.78 9.85
N ILE A 150 8.95 -29.51 10.94
CA ILE A 150 10.27 -29.60 11.57
C ILE A 150 11.32 -30.16 10.60
N LEU A 151 11.00 -31.25 9.88
CA LEU A 151 11.95 -31.89 8.97
C LEU A 151 12.21 -31.05 7.72
N GLU A 152 11.19 -30.40 7.20
CA GLU A 152 11.30 -29.49 6.08
C GLU A 152 12.14 -28.25 6.46
N ALA A 153 11.89 -27.62 7.60
CA ALA A 153 12.68 -26.48 8.09
C ALA A 153 14.17 -26.83 8.27
N LEU A 154 14.47 -28.04 8.75
CA LEU A 154 15.85 -28.54 8.85
C LEU A 154 16.48 -28.76 7.46
N GLY A 155 15.71 -29.33 6.53
CA GLY A 155 16.11 -29.49 5.13
C GLY A 155 16.41 -28.15 4.47
N ALA A 156 15.50 -27.19 4.63
CA ALA A 156 15.63 -25.82 4.13
C ALA A 156 16.90 -25.17 4.67
N CYS A 157 17.13 -25.22 5.98
CA CYS A 157 18.37 -24.73 6.59
C CYS A 157 19.63 -25.31 5.90
N ALA A 158 19.68 -26.63 5.68
CA ALA A 158 20.82 -27.26 5.01
C ALA A 158 20.97 -26.81 3.55
N GLY A 159 19.85 -26.66 2.83
CA GLY A 159 19.83 -26.17 1.44
C GLY A 159 20.36 -24.74 1.32
N GLY A 160 19.89 -23.83 2.16
CA GLY A 160 20.34 -22.42 2.13
C GLY A 160 21.82 -22.25 2.48
N VAL A 161 22.33 -23.00 3.46
CA VAL A 161 23.78 -23.02 3.77
C VAL A 161 24.58 -23.56 2.59
N ALA A 162 24.17 -24.69 2.01
CA ALA A 162 24.89 -25.32 0.90
C ALA A 162 24.95 -24.40 -0.33
N VAL A 163 23.83 -23.81 -0.73
CA VAL A 163 23.80 -22.87 -1.87
C VAL A 163 24.67 -21.65 -1.61
N THR A 164 24.61 -21.07 -0.40
CA THR A 164 25.41 -19.88 -0.08
C THR A 164 26.91 -20.16 -0.12
N LEU A 165 27.36 -21.30 0.41
CA LEU A 165 28.77 -21.69 0.38
C LEU A 165 29.26 -21.94 -1.06
N LEU A 166 28.44 -22.60 -1.89
CA LEU A 166 28.80 -22.87 -3.28
C LEU A 166 28.85 -21.59 -4.13
N LEU A 167 27.92 -20.65 -3.91
CA LEU A 167 27.95 -19.33 -4.55
C LEU A 167 29.18 -18.52 -4.11
N ALA A 168 29.54 -18.56 -2.82
CA ALA A 168 30.73 -17.88 -2.30
C ALA A 168 32.03 -18.44 -2.91
N GLN A 169 32.03 -19.70 -3.35
CA GLN A 169 33.15 -20.31 -4.08
C GLN A 169 33.16 -19.99 -5.59
N GLY A 170 32.19 -19.21 -6.09
CA GLY A 170 32.08 -18.89 -7.53
C GLY A 170 31.48 -20.01 -8.38
N THR A 171 30.75 -20.95 -7.78
CA THR A 171 30.09 -22.04 -8.54
C THR A 171 28.90 -21.49 -9.34
N PRO A 172 28.77 -21.82 -10.64
CA PRO A 172 27.64 -21.37 -11.46
C PRO A 172 26.27 -21.83 -10.90
N PRO A 173 25.23 -20.97 -10.89
CA PRO A 173 23.88 -21.30 -10.39
C PRO A 173 23.30 -22.60 -10.95
N GLU A 174 23.50 -22.87 -12.24
CA GLU A 174 23.04 -24.05 -12.96
C GLU A 174 23.63 -25.35 -12.38
N THR A 175 24.90 -25.28 -11.96
CA THR A 175 25.58 -26.41 -11.32
C THR A 175 25.00 -26.66 -9.93
N ILE A 176 24.74 -25.60 -9.17
CA ILE A 176 24.12 -25.67 -7.84
C ILE A 176 22.69 -26.25 -7.94
N ALA A 177 21.89 -25.82 -8.92
CA ALA A 177 20.56 -26.36 -9.17
C ALA A 177 20.59 -27.87 -9.47
N THR A 178 21.58 -28.31 -10.25
CA THR A 178 21.78 -29.74 -10.58
C THR A 178 22.19 -30.56 -9.35
N LEU A 179 23.04 -30.00 -8.47
CA LEU A 179 23.40 -30.64 -7.19
C LEU A 179 22.20 -30.74 -6.25
N ALA A 180 21.36 -29.71 -6.16
CA ALA A 180 20.13 -29.76 -5.38
C ALA A 180 19.14 -30.81 -5.93
N ALA A 181 19.02 -30.91 -7.25
CA ALA A 181 18.22 -31.95 -7.91
C ALA A 181 18.71 -33.36 -7.57
N LEU A 182 20.03 -33.56 -7.49
CA LEU A 182 20.65 -34.84 -7.12
C LEU A 182 20.31 -35.24 -5.67
N VAL A 183 20.30 -34.29 -4.73
CA VAL A 183 19.88 -34.55 -3.33
C VAL A 183 18.42 -35.01 -3.28
N LEU A 184 17.52 -34.35 -4.02
CA LEU A 184 16.12 -34.75 -4.09
C LEU A 184 15.94 -36.13 -4.74
N ALA A 185 16.56 -36.36 -5.90
CA ALA A 185 16.48 -37.62 -6.63
C ALA A 185 17.02 -38.80 -5.80
N SER A 186 18.13 -38.61 -5.10
CA SER A 186 18.74 -39.65 -4.25
C SER A 186 17.85 -40.01 -3.05
N ALA A 187 17.20 -39.03 -2.41
CA ALA A 187 16.24 -39.28 -1.33
C ALA A 187 15.02 -40.07 -1.80
N VAL A 188 14.49 -39.77 -2.99
CA VAL A 188 13.38 -40.52 -3.60
C VAL A 188 13.81 -41.95 -3.98
N ALA A 189 15.01 -42.10 -4.56
CA ALA A 189 15.57 -43.39 -4.93
C ALA A 189 15.78 -44.30 -3.70
N ALA A 190 16.21 -43.74 -2.57
CA ALA A 190 16.33 -44.46 -1.30
C ALA A 190 14.98 -44.92 -0.74
N ALA A 191 13.88 -44.22 -1.06
CA ALA A 191 12.57 -44.47 -0.49
C ALA A 191 11.72 -45.52 -1.23
N ARG A 192 11.85 -45.71 -2.56
CA ARG A 192 10.81 -46.49 -3.31
C ARG A 192 11.14 -47.33 -4.55
N VAL A 193 12.33 -47.32 -5.15
CA VAL A 193 12.52 -47.92 -6.49
C VAL A 193 13.46 -49.14 -6.47
N SER A 194 13.28 -50.10 -7.38
CA SER A 194 14.20 -51.23 -7.64
C SER A 194 15.54 -50.72 -8.27
N SER A 195 16.63 -51.48 -8.21
CA SER A 195 18.02 -51.00 -8.50
C SER A 195 18.29 -50.29 -9.84
N PRO A 196 17.67 -50.59 -10.99
CA PRO A 196 18.19 -50.10 -12.28
C PRO A 196 17.74 -48.67 -12.65
N ALA A 197 16.47 -48.28 -12.43
CA ALA A 197 16.01 -46.92 -12.72
C ALA A 197 16.62 -45.87 -11.74
N ARG A 198 16.98 -46.30 -10.53
CA ARG A 198 17.71 -45.51 -9.51
C ARG A 198 19.11 -45.14 -9.97
N LEU A 199 19.83 -46.12 -10.51
CA LEU A 199 21.16 -45.91 -11.08
C LEU A 199 21.04 -45.04 -12.33
N ALA A 200 20.07 -45.27 -13.21
CA ALA A 200 19.92 -44.49 -14.43
C ALA A 200 19.67 -43.00 -14.18
N ALA A 201 18.69 -42.60 -13.37
CA ALA A 201 18.40 -41.17 -13.14
C ALA A 201 19.53 -40.46 -12.36
N THR A 202 20.10 -41.12 -11.35
CA THR A 202 21.24 -40.59 -10.60
C THR A 202 22.49 -40.52 -11.49
N ALA A 203 22.73 -41.53 -12.32
CA ALA A 203 23.84 -41.54 -13.29
C ALA A 203 23.66 -40.49 -14.38
N VAL A 204 22.43 -40.19 -14.82
CA VAL A 204 22.16 -39.10 -15.77
C VAL A 204 22.54 -37.75 -15.16
N LEU A 205 22.15 -37.46 -13.91
CA LEU A 205 22.53 -36.21 -13.25
C LEU A 205 24.04 -36.14 -12.97
N VAL A 206 24.66 -37.25 -12.56
CA VAL A 206 26.11 -37.33 -12.37
C VAL A 206 26.86 -37.20 -13.70
N ALA A 207 26.36 -37.81 -14.78
CA ALA A 207 26.91 -37.67 -16.12
C ALA A 207 26.73 -36.24 -16.66
N ALA A 208 25.62 -35.56 -16.36
CA ALA A 208 25.42 -34.16 -16.70
C ALA A 208 26.45 -33.24 -16.01
N LEU A 209 26.76 -33.50 -14.73
CA LEU A 209 27.83 -32.80 -14.01
C LEU A 209 29.22 -33.10 -14.60
N ALA A 210 29.49 -34.36 -14.96
CA ALA A 210 30.79 -34.79 -15.49
C ALA A 210 31.04 -34.37 -16.96
N SER A 211 29.98 -34.22 -17.77
CA SER A 211 30.06 -33.91 -19.21
C SER A 211 30.20 -32.41 -19.53
N GLY A 212 30.16 -31.54 -18.51
CA GLY A 212 30.19 -30.09 -18.72
C GLY A 212 28.85 -29.50 -19.19
N ALA A 213 27.77 -30.29 -19.24
CA ALA A 213 26.45 -29.82 -19.67
C ALA A 213 25.93 -28.63 -18.84
N THR A 214 26.27 -28.56 -17.55
CA THR A 214 25.92 -27.40 -16.70
C THR A 214 26.61 -26.12 -17.13
N ARG A 215 27.85 -26.19 -17.65
CA ARG A 215 28.57 -25.03 -18.21
C ARG A 215 27.96 -24.59 -19.53
N SER A 216 27.56 -25.53 -20.38
CA SER A 216 26.82 -25.22 -21.62
C SER A 216 25.48 -24.56 -21.33
N TRP A 217 24.77 -25.03 -20.30
CA TRP A 217 23.50 -24.42 -19.86
C TRP A 217 23.71 -22.98 -19.36
N ALA A 218 24.74 -22.74 -18.54
CA ALA A 218 25.09 -21.39 -18.10
C ALA A 218 25.44 -20.46 -19.27
N ALA A 219 26.23 -20.94 -20.24
CA ALA A 219 26.59 -20.14 -21.42
C ALA A 219 25.37 -19.76 -22.27
N LEU A 220 24.40 -20.66 -22.42
CA LEU A 220 23.12 -20.39 -23.09
C LEU A 220 22.31 -19.31 -22.36
N ASN A 221 22.18 -19.41 -21.04
CA ASN A 221 21.47 -18.42 -20.23
C ASN A 221 22.14 -17.04 -20.31
N ASN A 222 23.48 -16.98 -20.26
CA ASN A 222 24.23 -15.73 -20.37
C ASN A 222 24.00 -15.04 -21.73
N ARG A 223 24.03 -15.81 -22.82
CA ARG A 223 23.72 -15.27 -24.16
C ARG A 223 22.28 -14.79 -24.26
N ALA A 224 21.32 -15.53 -23.69
CA ALA A 224 19.93 -15.12 -23.66
C ALA A 224 19.69 -13.83 -22.87
N GLU A 225 20.48 -13.60 -21.81
CA GLU A 225 20.43 -12.37 -21.02
C GLU A 225 21.05 -11.18 -21.78
N TRP A 226 22.21 -11.38 -22.42
CA TRP A 226 22.87 -10.36 -23.26
C TRP A 226 22.00 -9.92 -24.44
N THR A 227 21.41 -10.89 -25.15
CA THR A 227 20.60 -10.67 -26.37
C THR A 227 19.30 -9.91 -26.16
N ARG A 228 18.97 -9.55 -24.92
CA ARG A 228 17.82 -8.67 -24.61
C ARG A 228 18.08 -7.21 -24.96
N LEU A 229 19.34 -6.80 -24.98
CA LEU A 229 19.75 -5.41 -25.22
C LEU A 229 20.71 -5.31 -26.39
N LEU A 230 21.69 -6.22 -26.47
CA LEU A 230 22.80 -6.15 -27.43
C LEU A 230 22.84 -7.39 -28.35
N PRO A 231 23.27 -7.26 -29.62
CA PRO A 231 23.42 -8.36 -30.57
C PRO A 231 24.20 -9.59 -30.04
N SER A 232 23.85 -10.79 -30.52
CA SER A 232 24.38 -12.05 -29.96
C SER A 232 25.87 -12.35 -30.27
N ASP A 233 26.34 -11.85 -31.41
CA ASP A 233 27.70 -11.97 -31.98
C ASP A 233 28.72 -11.10 -31.24
N GLU A 234 28.20 -10.13 -30.51
CA GLU A 234 28.91 -9.12 -29.75
C GLU A 234 29.25 -9.54 -28.30
N TYR A 235 28.61 -10.62 -27.81
CA TYR A 235 28.90 -11.20 -26.50
C TYR A 235 30.30 -11.84 -26.45
N ARG A 236 31.10 -11.50 -25.43
CA ARG A 236 32.47 -12.04 -25.24
C ARG A 236 32.59 -12.94 -24.01
N GLY A 237 31.92 -12.60 -22.91
CA GLY A 237 31.98 -13.41 -21.71
C GLY A 237 31.23 -12.84 -20.52
N SER A 238 31.48 -13.44 -19.36
CA SER A 238 30.86 -13.04 -18.11
C SER A 238 31.80 -13.28 -16.95
N PHE A 239 31.65 -12.48 -15.89
CA PHE A 239 32.25 -12.76 -14.58
C PHE A 239 31.19 -12.59 -13.49
N SER A 240 31.50 -13.05 -12.28
CA SER A 240 30.62 -12.92 -11.13
C SER A 240 31.42 -12.49 -9.91
N THR A 241 30.78 -11.73 -9.05
CA THR A 241 31.26 -11.30 -7.74
C THR A 241 30.33 -11.88 -6.67
N ALA A 242 30.63 -11.63 -5.40
CA ALA A 242 29.67 -11.91 -4.32
C ALA A 242 28.33 -11.17 -4.51
N GLN A 243 28.32 -9.99 -5.14
CA GLN A 243 27.16 -9.12 -5.23
C GLN A 243 26.38 -9.20 -6.55
N GLY A 244 26.97 -9.69 -7.63
CA GLY A 244 26.32 -9.66 -8.93
C GLY A 244 26.98 -10.53 -9.99
N LYS A 245 26.31 -10.61 -11.14
CA LYS A 245 26.79 -11.24 -12.36
C LYS A 245 26.88 -10.15 -13.43
N TYR A 246 27.99 -10.12 -14.13
CA TYR A 246 28.30 -9.11 -15.14
C TYR A 246 28.61 -9.80 -16.46
N LEU A 247 27.94 -9.35 -17.52
CA LEU A 247 28.16 -9.79 -18.88
C LEU A 247 28.96 -8.71 -19.60
N TYR A 248 29.90 -9.08 -20.46
CA TYR A 248 30.68 -8.11 -21.23
C TYR A 248 30.81 -8.53 -22.69
N GLY A 249 30.94 -7.53 -23.53
CA GLY A 249 31.01 -7.65 -24.98
C GLY A 249 31.30 -6.30 -25.63
N TYR A 250 31.04 -6.22 -26.92
CA TYR A 250 31.21 -5.00 -27.71
C TYR A 250 29.89 -4.58 -28.33
N GLU A 251 29.63 -3.30 -28.57
CA GLU A 251 28.60 -2.82 -29.48
C GLU A 251 29.32 -2.06 -30.61
N GLY A 252 29.42 -2.67 -31.80
CA GLY A 252 30.38 -2.22 -32.80
C GLY A 252 31.83 -2.26 -32.28
N GLU A 253 32.44 -1.09 -32.10
CA GLU A 253 33.81 -0.93 -31.57
C GLU A 253 33.85 -0.59 -30.06
N GLU A 254 32.70 -0.32 -29.42
CA GLU A 254 32.64 0.13 -28.04
C GLU A 254 32.50 -1.02 -27.05
N PHE A 255 33.32 -1.05 -26.00
CA PHE A 255 33.21 -2.06 -24.95
C PHE A 255 32.08 -1.71 -23.98
N ALA A 256 31.21 -2.70 -23.71
CA ALA A 256 30.07 -2.53 -22.83
C ALA A 256 29.99 -3.66 -21.79
N VAL A 257 29.61 -3.27 -20.57
CA VAL A 257 29.30 -4.20 -19.48
C VAL A 257 27.83 -4.08 -19.12
N MET A 258 27.17 -5.23 -19.00
CA MET A 258 25.75 -5.34 -18.67
C MET A 258 25.57 -6.06 -17.33
N ALA A 259 24.70 -5.50 -16.49
CA ALA A 259 24.22 -6.11 -15.26
C ALA A 259 22.79 -5.64 -14.96
N TRP A 260 22.02 -6.43 -14.21
CA TRP A 260 20.65 -6.07 -13.78
C TRP A 260 19.69 -5.68 -14.93
N GLY A 261 19.91 -6.26 -16.12
CA GLY A 261 19.10 -5.99 -17.29
C GLY A 261 19.34 -4.63 -17.96
N GLY A 262 20.48 -3.97 -17.68
CA GLY A 262 20.90 -2.70 -18.29
C GLY A 262 22.41 -2.63 -18.53
N VAL A 263 22.86 -1.67 -19.34
CA VAL A 263 24.29 -1.34 -19.48
C VAL A 263 24.72 -0.57 -18.24
N CYS A 264 25.76 -1.05 -17.55
CA CYS A 264 26.24 -0.48 -16.29
C CYS A 264 27.59 0.25 -16.42
N GLU A 265 28.37 -0.05 -17.46
CA GLU A 265 29.67 0.58 -17.68
C GLU A 265 30.01 0.58 -19.18
N THR A 266 30.51 1.72 -19.66
CA THR A 266 31.00 1.94 -21.02
C THR A 266 32.35 2.65 -20.94
N PRO A 267 33.46 1.93 -20.66
CA PRO A 267 34.73 2.50 -20.23
C PRO A 267 35.34 3.56 -21.15
N PHE A 268 34.97 3.57 -22.43
CA PHE A 268 35.61 4.41 -23.46
C PHE A 268 34.73 5.56 -23.96
N ILE A 269 33.46 5.65 -23.53
CA ILE A 269 32.58 6.78 -23.89
C ILE A 269 32.83 7.95 -22.93
N ARG A 270 33.35 9.07 -23.45
CA ARG A 270 33.83 10.19 -22.62
C ARG A 270 32.93 11.43 -22.54
N ILE A 271 31.88 11.54 -23.36
CA ILE A 271 31.09 12.78 -23.49
C ILE A 271 30.46 13.21 -22.16
N HIS A 272 29.67 12.32 -21.54
CA HIS A 272 29.01 12.62 -20.27
C HIS A 272 30.02 12.73 -19.11
N ALA A 273 31.07 11.91 -19.12
CA ALA A 273 32.12 11.96 -18.10
C ALA A 273 32.85 13.31 -18.10
N ALA A 274 33.15 13.87 -19.28
CA ALA A 274 33.75 15.20 -19.41
C ALA A 274 32.85 16.31 -18.83
N GLU A 275 31.53 16.22 -19.04
CA GLU A 275 30.56 17.14 -18.43
C GLU A 275 30.60 17.06 -16.89
N VAL A 276 30.58 15.84 -16.33
CA VAL A 276 30.62 15.61 -14.88
C VAL A 276 31.95 16.09 -14.28
N ILE A 277 33.07 15.85 -14.95
CA ILE A 277 34.39 16.35 -14.51
C ILE A 277 34.36 17.88 -14.49
N ALA A 278 33.89 18.53 -15.55
CA ALA A 278 33.85 19.99 -15.62
C ALA A 278 32.96 20.60 -14.53
N ALA A 279 31.75 20.07 -14.32
CA ALA A 279 30.83 20.55 -13.30
C ALA A 279 31.39 20.46 -11.88
N ASN A 280 32.21 19.45 -11.59
CA ASN A 280 32.73 19.22 -10.24
C ASN A 280 34.13 19.81 -10.01
N LEU A 281 35.04 19.67 -10.97
CA LEU A 281 36.42 20.14 -10.83
C LEU A 281 36.51 21.68 -10.85
N CYS A 282 35.60 22.38 -11.53
CA CYS A 282 35.54 23.85 -11.49
C CYS A 282 35.29 24.42 -10.07
N GLN A 283 34.69 23.63 -9.17
CA GLN A 283 34.52 23.99 -7.76
C GLN A 283 35.82 23.88 -6.97
N ARG A 284 36.74 22.99 -7.40
CA ARG A 284 38.03 22.71 -6.78
C ARG A 284 39.14 22.60 -7.84
N PRO A 285 39.53 23.72 -8.47
CA PRO A 285 40.47 23.68 -9.59
C PRO A 285 41.88 23.20 -9.20
N ASN A 286 42.23 23.29 -7.92
CA ASN A 286 43.51 22.84 -7.37
C ASN A 286 43.48 21.39 -6.82
N ALA A 287 42.42 20.64 -7.06
CA ALA A 287 42.31 19.26 -6.57
C ALA A 287 43.42 18.38 -7.16
N ARG A 288 44.04 17.55 -6.31
CA ARG A 288 45.09 16.60 -6.68
C ARG A 288 44.68 15.16 -6.43
N ASN A 289 44.00 14.91 -5.31
CA ASN A 289 43.50 13.59 -4.93
C ASN A 289 41.97 13.58 -5.03
N VAL A 290 41.44 12.75 -5.93
CA VAL A 290 40.00 12.69 -6.20
C VAL A 290 39.43 11.32 -5.84
N LEU A 291 38.33 11.32 -5.10
CA LEU A 291 37.56 10.12 -4.80
C LEU A 291 36.34 10.08 -5.71
N VAL A 292 36.16 8.99 -6.46
CA VAL A 292 34.98 8.79 -7.33
C VAL A 292 34.22 7.56 -6.87
N VAL A 293 32.94 7.71 -6.60
CA VAL A 293 32.07 6.62 -6.10
C VAL A 293 30.89 6.43 -7.03
N GLY A 294 30.74 5.21 -7.57
CA GLY A 294 29.55 4.81 -8.32
C GLY A 294 29.82 3.93 -9.55
N PRO A 295 28.75 3.34 -10.12
CA PRO A 295 28.82 2.67 -11.43
C PRO A 295 29.03 3.68 -12.57
N GLY A 296 29.48 3.24 -13.74
CA GLY A 296 29.64 4.12 -14.90
C GLY A 296 30.70 5.19 -14.72
N SER A 297 31.62 4.99 -13.77
CA SER A 297 32.55 6.02 -13.29
C SER A 297 33.97 5.82 -13.75
N LEU A 298 34.29 4.70 -14.40
CA LEU A 298 35.63 4.49 -14.97
C LEU A 298 35.99 5.58 -15.99
N PRO A 299 35.10 6.01 -16.91
CA PRO A 299 35.40 7.13 -17.82
C PRO A 299 35.71 8.45 -17.09
N ILE A 300 35.06 8.71 -15.94
CA ILE A 300 35.34 9.90 -15.11
C ILE A 300 36.75 9.80 -14.52
N CYS A 301 37.11 8.64 -13.96
CA CYS A 301 38.43 8.40 -13.40
C CYS A 301 39.53 8.55 -14.45
N LEU A 302 39.33 7.97 -15.65
CA LEU A 302 40.29 8.06 -16.74
C LEU A 302 40.44 9.51 -17.23
N GLY A 303 39.34 10.26 -17.41
CA GLY A 303 39.39 11.66 -17.82
C GLY A 303 40.06 12.58 -16.79
N LEU A 304 39.91 12.31 -15.48
CA LEU A 304 40.64 13.03 -14.44
C LEU A 304 42.15 12.78 -14.52
N LEU A 305 42.56 11.53 -14.77
CA LEU A 305 43.97 11.15 -14.87
C LEU A 305 44.66 11.67 -16.14
N GLU A 306 43.91 12.19 -17.12
CA GLU A 306 44.47 12.93 -18.27
C GLU A 306 44.99 14.33 -17.86
N LEU A 307 44.55 14.87 -16.72
CA LEU A 307 44.95 16.19 -16.23
C LEU A 307 46.24 16.10 -15.40
N PRO A 308 47.28 16.89 -15.71
CA PRO A 308 48.62 16.73 -15.14
C PRO A 308 48.71 17.03 -13.64
N GLN A 309 47.75 17.78 -13.09
CA GLN A 309 47.69 18.13 -11.67
C GLN A 309 47.11 17.02 -10.78
N ILE A 310 46.44 16.03 -11.37
CA ILE A 310 45.79 14.95 -10.62
C ILE A 310 46.86 13.90 -10.29
N GLU A 311 47.18 13.78 -9.00
CA GLU A 311 48.22 12.88 -8.49
C GLU A 311 47.67 11.46 -8.23
N GLY A 312 46.37 11.34 -7.94
CA GLY A 312 45.73 10.06 -7.66
C GLY A 312 44.20 10.11 -7.72
N VAL A 313 43.61 9.03 -8.25
CA VAL A 313 42.15 8.83 -8.29
C VAL A 313 41.80 7.50 -7.64
N ALA A 314 40.97 7.53 -6.60
CA ALA A 314 40.41 6.34 -5.99
C ALA A 314 39.01 6.08 -6.56
N TRP A 315 38.82 4.91 -7.18
CA TRP A 315 37.52 4.48 -7.70
C TRP A 315 36.89 3.43 -6.80
N LEU A 316 35.78 3.80 -6.17
CA LEU A 316 34.96 2.92 -5.35
C LEU A 316 33.63 2.61 -6.02
N HIS A 317 33.16 1.38 -5.82
CA HIS A 317 31.92 0.89 -6.40
C HIS A 317 31.08 0.20 -5.30
N PRO A 318 29.72 0.26 -5.35
CA PRO A 318 28.87 -0.44 -4.37
C PRO A 318 29.14 -1.96 -4.29
N ASP A 319 29.53 -2.56 -5.42
CA ASP A 319 30.14 -3.88 -5.47
C ASP A 319 31.68 -3.77 -5.42
N PRO A 320 32.32 -4.09 -4.29
CA PRO A 320 33.74 -3.82 -4.04
C PRO A 320 34.69 -4.69 -4.88
N GLU A 321 34.21 -5.83 -5.38
CA GLU A 321 35.01 -6.69 -6.26
C GLU A 321 34.94 -6.23 -7.72
N TYR A 322 33.92 -5.46 -8.10
CA TYR A 322 33.65 -5.12 -9.49
C TYR A 322 34.80 -4.38 -10.19
N PRO A 323 35.36 -3.26 -9.65
CA PRO A 323 36.42 -2.52 -10.31
C PRO A 323 37.63 -3.40 -10.65
N ALA A 324 38.11 -4.17 -9.68
CA ALA A 324 39.26 -5.04 -9.87
C ALA A 324 38.99 -6.15 -10.91
N ARG A 325 37.79 -6.75 -10.90
CA ARG A 325 37.43 -7.80 -11.86
C ARG A 325 37.25 -7.25 -13.28
N LEU A 326 36.73 -6.03 -13.41
CA LEU A 326 36.64 -5.35 -14.71
C LEU A 326 38.04 -5.07 -15.28
N LEU A 327 38.94 -4.52 -14.46
CA LEU A 327 40.32 -4.23 -14.89
C LEU A 327 41.08 -5.51 -15.29
N GLU A 328 40.85 -6.64 -14.61
CA GLU A 328 41.37 -7.94 -15.03
C GLU A 328 40.87 -8.35 -16.43
N VAL A 329 39.60 -8.11 -16.75
CA VAL A 329 39.02 -8.38 -18.08
C VAL A 329 39.60 -7.44 -19.14
N LEU A 330 39.71 -6.14 -18.85
CA LEU A 330 40.29 -5.15 -19.77
C LEU A 330 41.78 -5.43 -20.02
N SER A 331 42.54 -5.77 -18.98
CA SER A 331 43.96 -6.13 -19.10
C SER A 331 44.16 -7.37 -19.97
N ALA A 332 43.28 -8.36 -19.85
CA ALA A 332 43.30 -9.55 -20.72
C ALA A 332 43.02 -9.22 -22.20
N SER A 333 42.39 -8.09 -22.49
CA SER A 333 42.17 -7.58 -23.86
C SER A 333 43.31 -6.68 -24.38
N GLY A 334 44.37 -6.48 -23.60
CA GLY A 334 45.54 -5.67 -23.97
C GLY A 334 45.47 -4.20 -23.52
N TRP A 335 44.51 -3.83 -22.68
CA TRP A 335 44.41 -2.48 -22.12
C TRP A 335 45.25 -2.33 -20.84
N GLU A 336 46.08 -1.29 -20.75
CA GLU A 336 46.92 -1.04 -19.58
C GLU A 336 46.20 -0.18 -18.54
N THR A 337 46.24 -0.61 -17.28
CA THR A 337 45.64 0.15 -16.16
C THR A 337 46.56 1.32 -15.78
N PRO A 338 46.04 2.56 -15.69
CA PRO A 338 46.84 3.70 -15.26
C PRO A 338 47.44 3.51 -13.86
N ALA A 339 48.71 3.86 -13.67
CA ALA A 339 49.44 3.66 -12.42
C ALA A 339 48.86 4.45 -11.22
N HIS A 340 48.17 5.57 -11.48
CA HIS A 340 47.59 6.47 -10.48
C HIS A 340 46.11 6.17 -10.16
N LEU A 341 45.55 5.07 -10.69
CA LEU A 341 44.20 4.63 -10.41
C LEU A 341 44.20 3.60 -9.27
N GLU A 342 43.64 3.95 -8.12
CA GLU A 342 43.43 3.04 -7.01
C GLU A 342 42.03 2.41 -7.08
N VAL A 343 41.95 1.09 -6.93
CA VAL A 343 40.69 0.33 -6.87
C VAL A 343 40.62 -0.53 -5.61
N PRO A 344 40.27 0.07 -4.46
CA PRO A 344 40.17 -0.67 -3.20
C PRO A 344 39.12 -1.79 -3.30
N ARG A 345 39.49 -3.01 -2.88
CA ARG A 345 38.60 -4.20 -2.88
C ARG A 345 37.73 -4.27 -1.63
N GLU A 346 37.27 -3.12 -1.15
CA GLU A 346 36.54 -2.97 0.12
C GLU A 346 35.24 -2.18 -0.07
N ASP A 347 34.27 -2.41 0.82
CA ASP A 347 33.03 -1.60 0.85
C ASP A 347 33.35 -0.13 1.09
N VAL A 348 32.66 0.78 0.39
CA VAL A 348 32.88 2.24 0.45
C VAL A 348 32.97 2.75 1.89
N ARG A 349 32.03 2.38 2.77
CA ARG A 349 32.03 2.86 4.16
C ARG A 349 33.15 2.23 5.00
N THR A 350 33.62 1.05 4.64
CA THR A 350 34.76 0.40 5.31
C THR A 350 36.05 1.12 4.92
N PHE A 351 36.25 1.35 3.63
CA PHE A 351 37.40 2.08 3.10
C PHE A 351 37.50 3.50 3.70
N LEU A 352 36.39 4.24 3.75
CA LEU A 352 36.38 5.59 4.33
C LEU A 352 36.72 5.62 5.83
N ARG A 353 36.53 4.52 6.56
CA ARG A 353 36.93 4.41 7.98
C ARG A 353 38.38 3.97 8.17
N SER A 354 38.95 3.27 7.19
CA SER A 354 40.29 2.68 7.30
C SER A 354 41.37 3.49 6.58
N THR A 355 41.01 4.34 5.61
CA THR A 355 41.96 5.12 4.83
C THR A 355 42.52 6.29 5.62
N ASP A 356 43.84 6.48 5.51
CA ASP A 356 44.54 7.66 6.03
C ASP A 356 44.66 8.78 4.97
N GLN A 357 44.32 8.48 3.71
CA GLN A 357 44.41 9.44 2.61
C GLN A 357 43.33 10.53 2.75
N ARG A 358 43.69 11.75 2.33
CA ARG A 358 42.78 12.89 2.24
C ARG A 358 42.48 13.21 0.79
N TYR A 359 41.23 13.57 0.52
CA TYR A 359 40.74 13.87 -0.82
C TYR A 359 40.29 15.32 -0.92
N ASP A 360 40.67 15.98 -2.01
CA ASP A 360 40.31 17.38 -2.29
C ASP A 360 38.91 17.49 -2.90
N LEU A 361 38.50 16.45 -3.62
CA LEU A 361 37.21 16.36 -4.27
C LEU A 361 36.66 14.93 -4.18
N ALA A 362 35.42 14.80 -3.73
CA ALA A 362 34.67 13.55 -3.74
C ALA A 362 33.46 13.66 -4.70
N ILE A 363 33.43 12.82 -5.74
CA ILE A 363 32.35 12.77 -6.73
C ILE A 363 31.51 11.53 -6.50
N LEU A 364 30.29 11.70 -5.98
CA LEU A 364 29.32 10.61 -5.85
C LEU A 364 28.45 10.52 -7.11
N ASN A 365 28.95 9.82 -8.12
CA ASN A 365 28.22 9.51 -9.34
C ASN A 365 27.31 8.28 -9.16
N LEU A 366 26.41 8.37 -8.18
CA LEU A 366 25.45 7.31 -7.87
C LEU A 366 24.10 7.60 -8.54
N PRO A 367 23.33 6.56 -8.93
CA PRO A 367 21.93 6.74 -9.31
C PRO A 367 21.10 7.13 -8.08
N ASP A 368 19.87 7.60 -8.33
CA ASP A 368 18.89 7.82 -7.28
C ASP A 368 18.75 6.57 -6.40
N ALA A 369 18.48 6.79 -5.11
CA ALA A 369 18.32 5.71 -4.14
C ALA A 369 17.07 4.85 -4.42
N THR A 370 17.07 3.97 -5.41
CA THR A 370 15.96 3.06 -5.71
C THR A 370 16.02 1.75 -4.93
N SER A 371 17.13 1.51 -4.23
CA SER A 371 17.35 0.37 -3.33
C SER A 371 17.94 0.82 -2.00
N LEU A 372 17.87 -0.03 -0.98
CA LEU A 372 18.48 0.25 0.32
C LEU A 372 19.99 0.33 0.27
N VAL A 373 20.60 -0.45 -0.62
CA VAL A 373 22.04 -0.44 -0.85
C VAL A 373 22.49 0.93 -1.33
N LEU A 374 21.71 1.58 -2.21
CA LEU A 374 22.00 2.93 -2.69
C LEU A 374 21.67 4.00 -1.65
N ASN A 375 20.56 3.86 -0.92
CA ASN A 375 20.13 4.84 0.08
C ASN A 375 21.22 5.16 1.11
N ARG A 376 22.03 4.17 1.50
CA ARG A 376 23.12 4.34 2.48
C ARG A 376 24.18 5.36 2.05
N TYR A 377 24.26 5.74 0.78
CA TYR A 377 25.19 6.78 0.31
C TYR A 377 24.57 8.18 0.31
N TYR A 378 23.30 8.30 0.68
CA TYR A 378 22.57 9.57 0.78
C TYR A 378 22.18 9.91 2.22
N THR A 379 22.68 9.19 3.23
CA THR A 379 22.30 9.38 4.64
C THR A 379 23.23 10.33 5.36
N ALA A 380 22.71 11.00 6.41
CA ALA A 380 23.49 11.91 7.25
C ALA A 380 24.75 11.24 7.84
N GLU A 381 24.64 9.96 8.21
CA GLU A 381 25.76 9.17 8.72
C GLU A 381 26.87 8.99 7.68
N PHE A 382 26.52 8.76 6.42
CA PHE A 382 27.49 8.63 5.34
C PHE A 382 28.14 9.97 4.99
N VAL A 383 27.37 11.06 4.94
CA VAL A 383 27.89 12.41 4.69
C VAL A 383 28.90 12.80 5.77
N SER A 384 28.58 12.49 7.03
CA SER A 384 29.48 12.73 8.17
C SER A 384 30.76 11.91 8.07
N LEU A 385 30.68 10.65 7.63
CA LEU A 385 31.85 9.80 7.40
C LEU A 385 32.70 10.30 6.22
N LEU A 386 32.08 10.74 5.12
CA LEU A 386 32.81 11.26 3.98
C LEU A 386 33.58 12.54 4.34
N LYS A 387 32.99 13.39 5.18
CA LYS A 387 33.63 14.61 5.68
C LYS A 387 34.95 14.33 6.40
N THR A 388 35.11 13.18 7.08
CA THR A 388 36.36 12.88 7.83
C THR A 388 37.56 12.57 6.95
N VAL A 389 37.35 12.28 5.65
CA VAL A 389 38.43 11.98 4.70
C VAL A 389 38.70 13.14 3.72
N LEU A 390 37.98 14.25 3.82
CA LEU A 390 38.23 15.43 2.98
C LEU A 390 39.42 16.24 3.52
N SER A 391 40.19 16.86 2.62
CA SER A 391 41.20 17.85 2.97
C SER A 391 40.55 19.15 3.47
N ASP A 392 41.35 20.05 4.05
CA ASP A 392 40.85 21.36 4.51
C ASP A 392 40.30 22.15 3.31
N GLY A 393 39.00 22.44 3.34
CA GLY A 393 38.30 23.05 2.21
C GLY A 393 37.94 22.06 1.09
N GLY A 394 38.18 20.76 1.23
CA GLY A 394 37.74 19.75 0.27
C GLY A 394 36.22 19.77 0.03
N ALA A 395 35.78 19.36 -1.15
CA ALA A 395 34.36 19.38 -1.53
C ALA A 395 33.81 17.99 -1.85
N VAL A 396 32.52 17.80 -1.61
CA VAL A 396 31.75 16.64 -2.05
C VAL A 396 30.67 17.07 -3.03
N SER A 397 30.35 16.22 -4.01
CA SER A 397 29.23 16.41 -4.93
C SER A 397 28.28 15.22 -4.94
N PHE A 398 26.98 15.49 -4.85
CA PHE A 398 25.89 14.50 -4.89
C PHE A 398 25.05 14.70 -6.15
N ARG A 399 24.82 13.63 -6.91
CA ARG A 399 23.86 13.61 -8.01
C ARG A 399 22.48 13.19 -7.51
N ILE A 400 21.43 13.89 -7.95
CA ILE A 400 20.01 13.50 -7.76
C ILE A 400 19.20 13.83 -9.01
N SER A 401 18.09 13.11 -9.23
CA SER A 401 17.10 13.53 -10.25
C SER A 401 16.55 14.93 -9.96
N GLY A 402 16.55 15.78 -10.97
CA GLY A 402 16.08 17.16 -10.93
C GLY A 402 14.99 17.47 -11.95
N GLY A 403 14.82 18.76 -12.22
CA GLY A 403 13.96 19.27 -13.28
C GLY A 403 14.24 20.75 -13.52
N GLU A 404 14.59 21.11 -14.75
CA GLU A 404 15.03 22.48 -15.10
C GLU A 404 13.91 23.53 -14.99
N ASN A 405 12.70 23.17 -15.41
CA ASN A 405 11.60 24.11 -15.58
C ASN A 405 10.40 23.82 -14.68
N TYR A 406 10.36 22.64 -14.06
CA TYR A 406 9.26 22.20 -13.23
C TYR A 406 9.71 21.11 -12.26
N LEU A 407 9.42 21.30 -10.98
CA LEU A 407 9.66 20.33 -9.92
C LEU A 407 8.32 19.86 -9.36
N GLY A 408 7.97 18.61 -9.65
CA GLY A 408 6.84 17.96 -8.98
C GLY A 408 7.12 17.78 -7.48
N GLY A 409 6.07 17.59 -6.68
CA GLY A 409 6.19 17.46 -5.22
C GLY A 409 7.17 16.38 -4.76
N GLU A 410 7.23 15.24 -5.46
CA GLU A 410 8.15 14.14 -5.10
C GLU A 410 9.62 14.50 -5.39
N LEU A 411 9.90 15.16 -6.52
CA LEU A 411 11.25 15.65 -6.85
C LEU A 411 11.69 16.76 -5.91
N ALA A 412 10.77 17.67 -5.56
CA ALA A 412 11.01 18.71 -4.57
C ALA A 412 11.37 18.11 -3.19
N CYS A 413 10.66 17.07 -2.74
CA CYS A 413 10.98 16.38 -1.49
C CYS A 413 12.33 15.65 -1.54
N LEU A 414 12.70 15.01 -2.66
CA LEU A 414 14.01 14.37 -2.82
C LEU A 414 15.14 15.40 -2.72
N GLY A 415 15.04 16.51 -3.46
CA GLY A 415 16.04 17.58 -3.43
C GLY A 415 16.13 18.28 -2.08
N ALA A 416 14.99 18.58 -1.45
CA ALA A 416 14.93 19.11 -0.09
C ALA A 416 15.57 18.16 0.94
N SER A 417 15.31 16.84 0.82
CA SER A 417 15.93 15.82 1.67
C SER A 417 17.45 15.78 1.50
N ALA A 418 17.96 15.83 0.28
CA ALA A 418 19.39 15.82 -0.01
C ALA A 418 20.08 17.10 0.48
N LEU A 419 19.50 18.27 0.18
CA LEU A 419 20.00 19.57 0.63
C LEU A 419 20.10 19.64 2.16
N MET A 420 19.02 19.27 2.86
CA MET A 420 19.00 19.27 4.32
C MET A 420 20.01 18.29 4.92
N THR A 421 20.26 17.15 4.26
CA THR A 421 21.24 16.16 4.72
C THR A 421 22.67 16.67 4.57
N LEU A 422 22.98 17.38 3.48
CA LEU A 422 24.29 18.02 3.27
C LEU A 422 24.51 19.19 4.22
N GLU A 423 23.52 20.07 4.39
CA GLU A 423 23.59 21.22 5.31
C GLU A 423 23.69 20.83 6.78
N ALA A 424 23.30 19.60 7.14
CA ALA A 424 23.52 19.06 8.47
C ALA A 424 25.01 18.77 8.76
N ALA A 425 25.83 18.59 7.72
CA ALA A 425 27.25 18.23 7.84
C ALA A 425 28.20 19.33 7.35
N PHE A 426 27.80 20.17 6.40
CA PHE A 426 28.65 21.17 5.75
C PHE A 426 28.08 22.60 5.86
N GLN A 427 28.96 23.59 5.90
CA GLN A 427 28.56 25.00 6.03
C GLN A 427 28.06 25.64 4.73
N HIS A 428 28.63 25.25 3.59
CA HIS A 428 28.32 25.84 2.28
C HIS A 428 27.84 24.77 1.31
N VAL A 429 26.78 25.09 0.54
CA VAL A 429 26.22 24.20 -0.50
C VAL A 429 25.92 25.00 -1.77
N ALA A 430 26.50 24.57 -2.89
CA ALA A 430 26.22 25.05 -4.24
C ALA A 430 25.35 24.05 -5.02
N LEU A 431 24.58 24.55 -5.98
CA LEU A 431 23.64 23.77 -6.79
C LEU A 431 23.90 23.98 -8.29
N LYS A 432 24.12 22.88 -9.02
CA LYS A 432 23.95 22.83 -10.49
C LYS A 432 22.55 22.31 -10.81
N PRO A 433 21.69 23.07 -11.49
CA PRO A 433 20.37 22.63 -11.91
C PRO A 433 20.47 21.76 -13.17
N GLY A 434 19.40 21.03 -13.48
CA GLY A 434 19.34 20.14 -14.64
C GLY A 434 18.35 19.00 -14.45
N ASP A 435 18.18 18.18 -15.49
CA ASP A 435 17.58 16.84 -15.38
C ASP A 435 18.31 15.99 -14.32
N GLU A 436 19.64 16.17 -14.25
CA GLU A 436 20.47 15.76 -13.12
C GLU A 436 20.92 17.00 -12.34
N SER A 437 20.45 17.11 -11.11
CA SER A 437 20.88 18.17 -10.21
C SER A 437 22.07 17.72 -9.39
N TRP A 438 23.09 18.58 -9.31
CA TRP A 438 24.27 18.32 -8.51
C TRP A 438 24.31 19.27 -7.32
N LEU A 439 24.36 18.70 -6.12
CA LEU A 439 24.54 19.44 -4.87
C LEU A 439 25.98 19.28 -4.41
N MET A 440 26.75 20.36 -4.43
CA MET A 440 28.13 20.39 -3.98
C MET A 440 28.22 21.01 -2.59
N ALA A 441 28.95 20.38 -1.66
CA ALA A 441 29.07 20.85 -0.28
C ALA A 441 30.52 20.89 0.19
N SER A 442 30.85 21.90 1.00
CA SER A 442 32.17 22.08 1.62
C SER A 442 32.07 22.94 2.89
N ASP A 443 33.08 22.82 3.76
CA ASP A 443 33.31 23.80 4.83
C ASP A 443 34.15 24.99 4.33
N GLY A 444 34.76 24.89 3.16
CA GLY A 444 35.41 26.01 2.49
C GLY A 444 34.39 26.99 1.90
N ALA A 445 34.63 28.29 2.06
CA ALA A 445 33.73 29.35 1.59
C ALA A 445 33.84 29.65 0.08
N ASP A 446 34.65 28.90 -0.65
CA ASP A 446 35.05 29.15 -2.03
C ASP A 446 34.22 28.36 -3.07
N LEU A 447 33.14 27.70 -2.67
CA LEU A 447 32.14 27.19 -3.63
C LEU A 447 31.48 28.35 -4.38
N SER A 448 31.22 28.17 -5.67
CA SER A 448 30.58 29.20 -6.50
C SER A 448 29.41 28.65 -7.32
N GLU A 449 28.38 29.47 -7.46
CA GLU A 449 27.25 29.25 -8.38
C GLU A 449 27.32 30.21 -9.59
N SER A 450 28.37 31.03 -9.67
CA SER A 450 28.56 31.99 -10.76
C SER A 450 29.11 31.29 -12.01
N PRO A 451 28.35 31.22 -13.12
CA PRO A 451 28.79 30.53 -14.33
C PRO A 451 30.10 31.10 -14.89
N ALA A 452 30.28 32.43 -14.85
CA ALA A 452 31.48 33.09 -15.34
C ALA A 452 32.72 32.74 -14.51
N GLU A 453 32.56 32.69 -13.18
CA GLU A 453 33.65 32.33 -12.28
C GLU A 453 34.05 30.86 -12.46
N LEU A 454 33.08 29.96 -12.57
CA LEU A 454 33.33 28.54 -12.78
C LEU A 454 33.98 28.25 -14.14
N ARG A 455 33.56 28.96 -15.20
CA ARG A 455 34.24 28.94 -16.51
C ARG A 455 35.70 29.33 -16.36
N ASP A 456 35.99 30.44 -15.69
CA ASP A 456 37.36 30.97 -15.55
C ASP A 456 38.23 30.02 -14.72
N ARG A 457 37.69 29.47 -13.62
CA ARG A 457 38.37 28.46 -12.78
C ARG A 457 38.71 27.20 -13.57
N PHE A 458 37.77 26.69 -14.38
CA PHE A 458 38.00 25.49 -15.18
C PHE A 458 38.96 25.76 -16.35
N GLY A 459 38.86 26.93 -16.99
CA GLY A 459 39.74 27.33 -18.09
C GLY A 459 41.19 27.56 -17.68
N GLN A 460 41.47 27.76 -16.39
CA GLN A 460 42.83 27.89 -15.82
C GLN A 460 43.51 26.54 -15.57
N ILE A 461 42.79 25.42 -15.68
CA ILE A 461 43.34 24.08 -15.48
C ILE A 461 44.04 23.63 -16.76
N ASP A 462 45.31 23.25 -16.63
CA ASP A 462 46.10 22.74 -17.75
C ASP A 462 45.45 21.48 -18.36
N GLY A 463 45.16 21.52 -19.66
CA GLY A 463 44.54 20.40 -20.39
C GLY A 463 43.01 20.33 -20.29
N ALA A 464 42.36 21.08 -19.39
CA ALA A 464 40.91 21.00 -19.19
C ALA A 464 40.08 21.39 -20.43
N ALA A 465 40.53 22.38 -21.21
CA ALA A 465 39.84 22.79 -22.43
C ALA A 465 39.80 21.71 -23.52
N GLY A 466 40.74 20.75 -23.50
CA GLY A 466 40.75 19.59 -24.38
C GLY A 466 39.78 18.49 -23.94
N LEU A 467 39.45 18.44 -22.64
CA LEU A 467 38.48 17.51 -22.06
C LEU A 467 37.04 18.01 -22.24
N TYR A 468 36.78 19.28 -21.89
CA TYR A 468 35.46 19.90 -21.99
C TYR A 468 35.59 21.41 -22.28
N PRO A 469 34.78 22.00 -23.18
CA PRO A 469 34.86 23.44 -23.46
C PRO A 469 34.46 24.28 -22.23
N PRO A 470 35.31 25.18 -21.70
CA PRO A 470 34.97 25.96 -20.50
C PRO A 470 33.71 26.81 -20.67
N ASP A 471 33.49 27.39 -21.86
CA ASP A 471 32.30 28.20 -22.14
C ASP A 471 30.98 27.43 -22.01
N ALA A 472 31.01 26.09 -22.16
CA ALA A 472 29.82 25.28 -21.98
C ALA A 472 29.32 25.25 -20.53
N LEU A 473 30.16 25.56 -19.52
CA LEU A 473 29.74 25.72 -18.12
C LEU A 473 28.73 26.86 -17.93
N MET A 474 28.75 27.87 -18.82
CA MET A 474 27.77 28.97 -18.79
C MET A 474 26.33 28.47 -18.98
N SER A 475 26.15 27.36 -19.69
CA SER A 475 24.85 26.72 -19.92
C SER A 475 24.41 25.77 -18.80
N GLN A 476 25.36 25.34 -17.95
CA GLN A 476 25.09 24.40 -16.87
C GLN A 476 24.67 25.10 -15.56
N TYR A 477 25.20 26.30 -15.30
CA TYR A 477 24.95 27.07 -14.06
C TYR A 477 24.09 28.30 -14.32
N LEU A 478 22.88 28.10 -14.84
CA LEU A 478 21.95 29.20 -15.12
C LEU A 478 21.38 29.82 -13.82
N PRO A 479 21.62 31.11 -13.53
CA PRO A 479 21.24 31.73 -12.25
C PRO A 479 19.75 31.64 -11.92
N ASP A 480 18.88 31.88 -12.91
CA ASP A 480 17.42 31.81 -12.73
C ASP A 480 16.94 30.41 -12.34
N ARG A 481 17.60 29.37 -12.88
CA ARG A 481 17.30 27.96 -12.62
C ARG A 481 17.73 27.54 -11.23
N ILE A 482 18.91 28.00 -10.81
CA ILE A 482 19.43 27.82 -9.44
C ILE A 482 18.47 28.47 -8.44
N ALA A 483 18.08 29.73 -8.68
CA ALA A 483 17.16 30.47 -7.82
C ALA A 483 15.80 29.77 -7.70
N PHE A 484 15.22 29.36 -8.83
CA PHE A 484 13.96 28.60 -8.87
C PHE A 484 14.04 27.32 -8.05
N GLN A 485 15.00 26.44 -8.36
CA GLN A 485 15.10 25.13 -7.72
C GLN A 485 15.43 25.25 -6.21
N ARG A 486 16.31 26.18 -5.84
CA ARG A 486 16.62 26.48 -4.43
C ARG A 486 15.39 26.99 -3.67
N SER A 487 14.58 27.87 -4.27
CA SER A 487 13.34 28.35 -3.64
C SER A 487 12.36 27.22 -3.35
N VAL A 488 12.14 26.33 -4.32
CA VAL A 488 11.26 25.16 -4.17
C VAL A 488 11.75 24.22 -3.06
N TYR A 489 13.06 23.98 -2.98
CA TYR A 489 13.64 23.15 -1.92
C TYR A 489 13.46 23.81 -0.53
N ARG A 490 13.70 25.11 -0.42
CA ARG A 490 13.53 25.85 0.85
C ARG A 490 12.08 25.92 1.30
N ASP A 491 11.15 26.17 0.39
CA ASP A 491 9.72 26.16 0.68
C ASP A 491 9.27 24.76 1.15
N THR A 492 9.74 23.71 0.48
CA THR A 492 9.45 22.32 0.88
C THR A 492 9.98 22.01 2.28
N ILE A 493 11.18 22.48 2.63
CA ILE A 493 11.77 22.32 3.98
C ILE A 493 10.95 23.09 5.03
N ARG A 494 10.49 24.31 4.72
CA ARG A 494 9.67 25.13 5.62
C ARG A 494 8.31 24.51 5.89
N ASP A 495 7.68 23.98 4.84
CA ASP A 495 6.29 23.51 4.88
C ASP A 495 6.17 22.04 5.38
N THR A 496 7.30 21.33 5.50
CA THR A 496 7.37 19.92 5.88
C THR A 496 8.14 19.72 7.18
N ALA A 497 7.58 18.97 8.13
CA ALA A 497 8.27 18.66 9.37
C ALA A 497 9.62 17.95 9.13
N HIS A 498 10.68 18.40 9.82
CA HIS A 498 12.06 17.92 9.66
C HIS A 498 12.20 16.38 9.69
N GLY A 499 11.43 15.69 10.54
CA GLY A 499 11.47 14.22 10.66
C GLY A 499 10.98 13.45 9.41
N ILE A 500 10.32 14.13 8.47
CA ILE A 500 9.80 13.55 7.22
C ILE A 500 10.83 13.64 6.09
N LEU A 501 11.72 14.65 6.10
CA LEU A 501 12.77 14.85 5.09
C LEU A 501 14.12 14.26 5.51
N ALA A 502 14.38 14.08 6.80
CA ALA A 502 15.71 13.64 7.27
C ALA A 502 16.02 12.20 6.83
N ASN A 503 17.01 12.06 5.94
CA ASN A 503 17.48 10.76 5.48
C ASN A 503 18.58 10.23 6.40
N THR A 504 18.31 9.09 7.05
CA THR A 504 19.23 8.40 7.98
C THR A 504 19.20 6.92 7.71
N ASP A 505 20.17 6.17 8.23
CA ASP A 505 20.23 4.71 8.05
C ASP A 505 18.95 4.00 8.54
N ARG A 506 18.29 4.55 9.58
CA ARG A 506 17.04 3.99 10.14
C ARG A 506 15.77 4.59 9.53
N ARG A 507 15.89 5.64 8.70
CA ARG A 507 14.78 6.33 8.01
C ARG A 507 15.19 6.65 6.57
N PRO A 508 14.98 5.73 5.61
CA PRO A 508 15.47 5.84 4.24
C PRO A 508 14.58 6.76 3.39
N LYS A 509 14.63 8.08 3.65
CA LYS A 509 13.76 9.07 2.99
C LYS A 509 14.12 9.30 1.53
N ALA A 510 15.40 9.23 1.16
CA ALA A 510 15.79 9.29 -0.24
C ALA A 510 15.20 8.10 -1.02
N LEU A 511 15.19 6.90 -0.44
CA LEU A 511 14.51 5.73 -1.01
C LEU A 511 13.02 5.96 -1.22
N LEU A 512 12.33 6.48 -0.19
CA LEU A 512 10.91 6.77 -0.29
C LEU A 512 10.61 7.67 -1.49
N TYR A 513 11.27 8.82 -1.62
CA TYR A 513 10.98 9.77 -2.69
C TYR A 513 11.36 9.24 -4.07
N SER A 514 12.49 8.54 -4.20
CA SER A 514 12.89 7.87 -5.44
C SER A 514 11.88 6.81 -5.89
N LEU A 515 11.37 5.99 -4.98
CA LEU A 515 10.33 5.00 -5.29
C LEU A 515 9.03 5.69 -5.74
N LEU A 516 8.65 6.81 -5.14
CA LEU A 516 7.44 7.55 -5.55
C LEU A 516 7.57 8.17 -6.93
N ILE A 517 8.76 8.68 -7.26
CA ILE A 517 9.07 9.16 -8.62
C ILE A 517 8.93 8.01 -9.62
N ALA A 518 9.48 6.83 -9.29
CA ALA A 518 9.34 5.64 -10.13
C ALA A 518 7.88 5.20 -10.29
N LEU A 519 7.08 5.23 -9.22
CA LEU A 519 5.64 4.89 -9.27
C LEU A 519 4.83 5.87 -10.13
N ARG A 520 5.16 7.17 -10.05
CA ARG A 520 4.52 8.21 -10.85
C ARG A 520 4.87 8.07 -12.33
N ARG A 521 6.14 7.82 -12.66
CA ARG A 521 6.59 7.50 -14.02
C ARG A 521 5.92 6.22 -14.54
N GLY A 522 5.66 5.25 -13.67
CA GLY A 522 4.92 4.02 -13.97
C GLY A 522 3.39 4.15 -14.06
N GLY A 523 2.82 5.37 -14.01
CA GLY A 523 1.40 5.64 -14.23
C GLY A 523 0.50 5.59 -12.98
N VAL A 524 1.05 5.43 -11.78
CA VAL A 524 0.26 5.35 -10.52
C VAL A 524 0.13 6.74 -9.88
N SER A 525 -0.58 7.66 -10.53
CA SER A 525 -0.69 9.06 -10.09
C SER A 525 -1.62 9.29 -8.89
N ALA A 526 -2.59 8.39 -8.65
CA ALA A 526 -3.58 8.55 -7.59
C ALA A 526 -3.01 8.40 -6.17
N MET A 527 -1.94 7.62 -6.00
CA MET A 527 -1.37 7.31 -4.68
C MET A 527 -0.59 8.49 -4.10
N GLY A 528 -0.04 9.37 -4.95
CA GLY A 528 0.69 10.57 -4.54
C GLY A 528 -0.16 11.61 -3.81
N ARG A 529 -1.49 11.67 -4.06
CA ARG A 529 -2.38 12.64 -3.39
C ARG A 529 -2.54 12.38 -1.88
N HIS A 530 -2.67 11.12 -1.49
CA HIS A 530 -2.91 10.76 -0.08
C HIS A 530 -1.64 10.50 0.71
N LEU A 531 -0.49 10.49 0.04
CA LEU A 531 0.77 10.12 0.65
C LEU A 531 1.33 11.16 1.63
N PRO A 532 1.31 12.49 1.33
CA PRO A 532 1.71 13.49 2.33
C PRO A 532 0.86 13.39 3.59
N ALA A 533 -0.45 13.15 3.44
CA ALA A 533 -1.36 12.91 4.56
C ALA A 533 -0.98 11.63 5.32
N ALA A 534 -0.71 10.52 4.63
CA ALA A 534 -0.26 9.24 5.22
C ALA A 534 1.09 9.37 5.98
N LEU A 535 2.03 10.15 5.46
CA LEU A 535 3.32 10.42 6.09
C LEU A 535 3.16 11.28 7.35
N ARG A 536 2.27 12.28 7.33
CA ARG A 536 1.92 13.09 8.52
C ARG A 536 1.14 12.28 9.56
N GLY A 537 0.23 11.42 9.10
CA GLY A 537 -0.53 10.50 9.94
C GLY A 537 0.34 9.44 10.60
N GLY A 538 1.51 9.10 10.05
CA GLY A 538 2.50 8.25 10.70
C GLY A 538 2.01 6.82 11.00
N ALA A 539 2.84 6.06 11.73
CA ALA A 539 2.61 4.63 11.93
C ALA A 539 1.52 4.29 12.97
N TRP A 540 1.01 5.27 13.74
CA TRP A 540 -0.05 5.02 14.71
C TRP A 540 -1.34 4.57 14.04
N ILE A 541 -1.56 4.95 12.77
CA ILE A 541 -2.67 4.51 11.94
C ILE A 541 -2.66 2.98 11.83
N CYS A 542 -1.55 2.37 11.42
CA CYS A 542 -1.42 0.91 11.38
C CYS A 542 -1.61 0.28 12.77
N GLY A 543 -1.03 0.87 13.81
CA GLY A 543 -1.19 0.39 15.20
C GLY A 543 -2.63 0.44 15.70
N ALA A 544 -3.38 1.50 15.39
CA ALA A 544 -4.77 1.67 15.76
C ALA A 544 -5.68 0.66 15.05
N ALA A 545 -5.40 0.32 13.78
CA ALA A 545 -6.10 -0.74 13.05
C ALA A 545 -6.02 -2.08 13.80
N ILE A 546 -4.80 -2.44 14.20
CA ILE A 546 -4.49 -3.69 14.89
C ILE A 546 -5.12 -3.70 16.28
N ALA A 547 -5.04 -2.58 17.00
CA ALA A 547 -5.66 -2.43 18.32
C ALA A 547 -7.18 -2.55 18.24
N LEU A 548 -7.82 -1.87 17.29
CA LEU A 548 -9.26 -1.95 17.05
C LEU A 548 -9.70 -3.38 16.73
N TYR A 549 -8.95 -4.07 15.86
CA TYR A 549 -9.18 -5.50 15.60
C TYR A 549 -9.05 -6.34 16.88
N GLY A 550 -8.04 -6.08 17.70
CA GLY A 550 -7.85 -6.73 19.01
C GLY A 550 -9.05 -6.56 19.93
N VAL A 551 -9.59 -5.34 20.03
CA VAL A 551 -10.79 -5.02 20.81
C VAL A 551 -12.01 -5.74 20.25
N LEU A 552 -12.25 -5.68 18.94
CA LEU A 552 -13.39 -6.35 18.30
C LEU A 552 -13.31 -7.88 18.44
N ARG A 553 -12.11 -8.45 18.37
CA ARG A 553 -11.83 -9.87 18.64
C ARG A 553 -12.14 -10.22 20.10
N ALA A 554 -11.74 -9.39 21.06
CA ALA A 554 -12.07 -9.58 22.48
C ALA A 554 -13.59 -9.57 22.70
N VAL A 555 -14.29 -8.60 22.11
CA VAL A 555 -15.75 -8.47 22.17
C VAL A 555 -16.44 -9.69 21.55
N PHE A 556 -15.95 -10.18 20.41
CA PHE A 556 -16.45 -11.41 19.77
C PHE A 556 -16.32 -12.62 20.70
N LEU A 557 -15.15 -12.81 21.31
CA LEU A 557 -14.91 -13.92 22.25
C LEU A 557 -15.84 -13.83 23.47
N LEU A 558 -15.99 -12.64 24.08
CA LEU A 558 -16.88 -12.40 25.21
C LEU A 558 -18.36 -12.66 24.88
N ARG A 559 -18.83 -12.26 23.69
CA ARG A 559 -20.22 -12.41 23.25
C ARG A 559 -20.57 -13.81 22.71
N SER A 560 -19.58 -14.70 22.55
CA SER A 560 -19.79 -16.04 22.00
C SER A 560 -20.27 -17.10 23.01
N SER A 561 -20.49 -16.75 24.28
CA SER A 561 -20.85 -17.61 25.42
C SER A 561 -22.02 -18.62 25.23
N ARG A 562 -21.73 -19.92 25.43
CA ARG A 562 -22.55 -21.12 25.78
C ARG A 562 -22.50 -22.33 24.79
N ALA A 563 -21.41 -23.12 24.75
CA ALA A 563 -21.31 -24.60 24.56
C ALA A 563 -19.93 -25.05 23.97
N LYS A 564 -19.62 -26.36 23.95
CA LYS A 564 -18.26 -26.91 23.72
C LYS A 564 -17.73 -26.73 22.27
N SER A 565 -16.50 -26.19 22.19
CA SER A 565 -15.43 -26.47 21.18
C SER A 565 -15.10 -25.50 20.02
N SER A 566 -15.84 -24.43 19.72
CA SER A 566 -15.55 -23.59 18.53
C SER A 566 -14.47 -22.47 18.64
N PRO A 567 -14.19 -21.80 19.79
CA PRO A 567 -13.33 -20.59 19.79
C PRO A 567 -11.83 -20.84 19.54
N ARG A 568 -11.27 -21.93 20.10
CA ARG A 568 -9.81 -22.18 20.10
C ARG A 568 -9.21 -22.46 18.72
N VAL A 569 -10.02 -22.93 17.77
CA VAL A 569 -9.59 -23.21 16.39
C VAL A 569 -9.44 -21.92 15.58
N PHE A 570 -10.37 -20.97 15.74
CA PHE A 570 -10.28 -19.65 15.12
C PHE A 570 -9.05 -18.89 15.64
N ASP A 571 -8.80 -18.97 16.96
CA ASP A 571 -7.60 -18.36 17.55
C ASP A 571 -6.31 -18.99 17.04
N GLY A 572 -6.29 -20.30 16.77
CA GLY A 572 -5.15 -20.97 16.14
C GLY A 572 -4.88 -20.47 14.72
N TYR A 573 -5.92 -20.14 13.95
CA TYR A 573 -5.75 -19.61 12.58
C TYR A 573 -5.13 -18.23 12.58
N PHE A 574 -5.69 -17.29 13.35
CA PHE A 574 -5.16 -15.93 13.41
C PHE A 574 -3.76 -15.90 14.03
N LEU A 575 -3.49 -16.75 15.03
CA LEU A 575 -2.16 -16.84 15.64
C LEU A 575 -1.10 -17.19 14.59
N VAL A 576 -1.31 -18.22 13.78
CA VAL A 576 -0.34 -18.62 12.75
C VAL A 576 -0.21 -17.56 11.67
N PHE A 577 -1.32 -16.97 11.19
CA PHE A 577 -1.27 -15.88 10.22
C PHE A 577 -0.49 -14.67 10.74
N SER A 578 -0.81 -14.19 11.93
CA SER A 578 -0.16 -13.00 12.50
C SER A 578 1.30 -13.26 12.90
N MET A 579 1.66 -14.48 13.28
CA MET A 579 3.05 -14.84 13.58
C MET A 579 3.88 -15.06 12.32
N GLY A 580 3.32 -15.64 11.25
CA GLY A 580 3.97 -15.67 9.93
C GLY A 580 4.21 -14.26 9.39
N LEU A 581 3.22 -13.37 9.53
CA LEU A 581 3.36 -11.94 9.21
C LEU A 581 4.46 -11.29 10.05
N ALA A 582 4.43 -11.49 11.37
CA ALA A 582 5.38 -10.88 12.27
C ALA A 582 6.82 -11.39 12.07
N GLY A 583 6.99 -12.70 11.90
CA GLY A 583 8.28 -13.34 11.66
C GLY A 583 8.92 -12.86 10.36
N MET A 584 8.16 -12.83 9.26
CA MET A 584 8.66 -12.30 7.99
C MET A 584 8.96 -10.81 8.07
N SER A 585 8.10 -10.02 8.73
CA SER A 585 8.34 -8.58 8.93
C SER A 585 9.60 -8.31 9.73
N LEU A 586 9.82 -9.04 10.83
CA LEU A 586 11.04 -8.92 11.62
C LEU A 586 12.28 -9.32 10.82
N SER A 587 12.18 -10.40 10.02
CA SER A 587 13.26 -10.83 9.13
C SER A 587 13.61 -9.73 8.11
N VAL A 588 12.61 -9.12 7.47
CA VAL A 588 12.80 -7.99 6.54
C VAL A 588 13.43 -6.78 7.23
N VAL A 589 13.00 -6.44 8.45
CA VAL A 589 13.62 -5.34 9.22
C VAL A 589 15.08 -5.64 9.58
N LEU A 590 15.39 -6.88 9.97
CA LEU A 590 16.78 -7.28 10.26
C LEU A 590 17.64 -7.30 8.99
N MET A 591 17.10 -7.76 7.87
CA MET A 591 17.73 -7.69 6.55
C MET A 591 18.02 -6.24 6.14
N PHE A 592 17.05 -5.34 6.33
CA PHE A 592 17.20 -3.91 6.10
C PHE A 592 18.34 -3.32 6.94
N LEU A 593 18.36 -3.60 8.25
CA LEU A 593 19.38 -3.08 9.15
C LEU A 593 20.76 -3.60 8.76
N TYR A 594 20.84 -4.88 8.41
CA TYR A 594 22.06 -5.48 7.88
C TYR A 594 22.52 -4.80 6.58
N GLN A 595 21.61 -4.51 5.65
CA GLN A 595 21.94 -3.82 4.38
C GLN A 595 22.46 -2.41 4.57
N SER A 596 21.84 -1.66 5.48
CA SER A 596 22.26 -0.28 5.78
C SER A 596 23.72 -0.22 6.24
N GLN A 597 24.15 -1.21 7.03
CA GLN A 597 25.51 -1.28 7.58
C GLN A 597 26.52 -1.92 6.64
N PHE A 598 26.19 -3.06 6.00
CA PHE A 598 27.15 -3.93 5.30
C PHE A 598 26.96 -4.02 3.78
N GLY A 599 25.99 -3.32 3.20
CA GLY A 599 25.75 -3.33 1.75
C GLY A 599 24.88 -4.50 1.28
N ALA A 600 25.18 -5.06 0.10
CA ALA A 600 24.28 -5.98 -0.58
C ALA A 600 24.05 -7.32 0.15
N LEU A 601 22.81 -7.81 0.10
CA LEU A 601 22.42 -9.13 0.63
C LEU A 601 22.59 -10.27 -0.36
N PHE A 602 22.94 -10.00 -1.61
CA PHE A 602 22.80 -10.94 -2.72
C PHE A 602 23.44 -12.32 -2.47
N LEU A 603 24.60 -12.38 -1.80
CA LEU A 603 25.21 -13.63 -1.34
C LEU A 603 24.56 -14.18 -0.06
N HIS A 604 24.19 -13.31 0.87
CA HIS A 604 23.79 -13.66 2.24
C HIS A 604 22.32 -14.04 2.39
N VAL A 605 21.44 -13.79 1.40
CA VAL A 605 20.01 -14.13 1.50
C VAL A 605 19.79 -15.61 1.81
N GLY A 606 20.54 -16.51 1.17
CA GLY A 606 20.46 -17.95 1.44
C GLY A 606 20.86 -18.32 2.87
N LEU A 607 21.91 -17.69 3.41
CA LEU A 607 22.38 -17.90 4.79
C LEU A 607 21.40 -17.30 5.81
N ILE A 608 20.88 -16.10 5.57
CA ILE A 608 19.90 -15.44 6.43
C ILE A 608 18.62 -16.29 6.53
N ALA A 609 18.10 -16.75 5.38
CA ALA A 609 16.96 -17.64 5.34
C ALA A 609 17.26 -18.96 6.05
N ALA A 610 18.46 -19.53 5.89
CA ALA A 610 18.87 -20.74 6.60
C ALA A 610 18.92 -20.57 8.12
N LEU A 611 19.46 -19.44 8.62
CA LEU A 611 19.50 -19.14 10.06
C LEU A 611 18.09 -18.99 10.65
N PHE A 612 17.18 -18.33 9.94
CA PHE A 612 15.77 -18.24 10.33
C PHE A 612 15.09 -19.63 10.33
N MET A 613 15.36 -20.47 9.32
CA MET A 613 14.82 -21.82 9.22
C MET A 613 15.37 -22.75 10.32
N PHE A 614 16.65 -22.62 10.67
CA PHE A 614 17.24 -23.30 11.81
C PHE A 614 16.54 -22.92 13.12
N GLY A 615 16.29 -21.62 13.32
CA GLY A 615 15.50 -21.12 14.44
C GLY A 615 14.10 -21.74 14.47
N SER A 616 13.40 -21.71 13.33
CA SER A 616 12.05 -22.27 13.19
C SER A 616 11.99 -23.76 13.50
N PHE A 617 13.00 -24.53 13.05
CA PHE A 617 13.21 -25.93 13.41
C PHE A 617 13.37 -26.10 14.94
N ALA A 618 14.29 -25.34 15.55
CA ALA A 618 14.60 -25.46 16.98
C ALA A 618 13.40 -25.09 17.86
N GLY A 619 12.71 -23.99 17.55
CA GLY A 619 11.50 -23.54 18.25
C GLY A 619 10.36 -24.55 18.12
N SER A 620 10.12 -25.06 16.91
CA SER A 620 9.07 -26.05 16.66
C SER A 620 9.34 -27.37 17.39
N LEU A 621 10.58 -27.86 17.35
CA LEU A 621 10.99 -29.09 18.01
C LEU A 621 10.87 -28.98 19.53
N GLY A 622 11.27 -27.84 20.10
CA GLY A 622 11.14 -27.54 21.53
C GLY A 622 9.68 -27.53 21.98
N MET A 623 8.81 -26.82 21.25
CA MET A 623 7.39 -26.72 21.60
C MET A 623 6.64 -28.04 21.40
N GLU A 624 6.91 -28.78 20.32
CA GLU A 624 6.31 -30.10 20.10
C GLU A 624 6.61 -31.05 21.27
N ARG A 625 7.88 -31.10 21.71
CA ARG A 625 8.29 -31.91 22.87
C ARG A 625 7.60 -31.47 24.15
N LEU A 626 7.44 -30.17 24.37
CA LEU A 626 6.75 -29.62 25.56
C LEU A 626 5.27 -30.02 25.58
N LEU A 627 4.56 -29.85 24.46
CA LEU A 627 3.14 -30.17 24.32
C LEU A 627 2.88 -31.68 24.48
N LEU A 628 3.74 -32.53 23.88
CA LEU A 628 3.63 -33.98 24.01
C LEU A 628 3.94 -34.47 25.43
N ARG A 629 4.95 -33.89 26.11
CA ARG A 629 5.28 -34.23 27.50
C ARG A 629 4.15 -33.91 28.48
N ARG A 630 3.47 -32.79 28.29
CA ARG A 630 2.39 -32.33 29.20
C ARG A 630 1.00 -32.80 28.80
N ASN A 631 0.85 -33.31 27.57
CA ASN A 631 -0.42 -33.71 26.96
C ASN A 631 -1.53 -32.64 27.05
N ALA A 632 -1.13 -31.36 27.16
CA ALA A 632 -2.03 -30.22 27.28
C ALA A 632 -1.28 -28.93 26.93
N GLU A 633 -2.02 -27.99 26.32
CA GLU A 633 -1.60 -26.60 26.21
C GLU A 633 -1.93 -25.86 27.51
N ALA A 634 -0.90 -25.52 28.29
CA ALA A 634 -1.09 -24.67 29.47
C ALA A 634 -1.45 -23.23 29.07
N ASN A 635 -2.40 -22.61 29.77
CA ASN A 635 -2.94 -21.28 29.43
C ASN A 635 -1.87 -20.16 29.36
N TYR A 636 -0.74 -20.34 30.04
CA TYR A 636 0.36 -19.37 30.07
C TYR A 636 1.39 -19.53 28.93
N VAL A 637 1.36 -20.62 28.16
CA VAL A 637 2.37 -20.91 27.12
C VAL A 637 2.36 -19.84 26.02
N VAL A 638 1.19 -19.56 25.44
CA VAL A 638 1.06 -18.57 24.37
C VAL A 638 1.37 -17.15 24.87
N PRO A 639 0.82 -16.66 26.00
CA PRO A 639 1.20 -15.36 26.57
C PRO A 639 2.70 -15.21 26.80
N SER A 640 3.36 -16.25 27.33
CA SER A 640 4.80 -16.20 27.61
C SER A 640 5.60 -16.09 26.31
N CYS A 641 5.23 -16.87 25.27
CA CYS A 641 5.88 -16.77 23.96
C CYS A 641 5.66 -15.38 23.35
N VAL A 642 4.44 -14.84 23.41
CA VAL A 642 4.11 -13.49 22.92
C VAL A 642 4.93 -12.42 23.66
N ALA A 643 5.04 -12.51 24.99
CA ALA A 643 5.84 -11.57 25.78
C ALA A 643 7.33 -11.63 25.41
N ILE A 644 7.91 -12.83 25.27
CA ILE A 644 9.30 -13.00 24.83
C ILE A 644 9.51 -12.43 23.42
N HIS A 645 8.53 -12.61 22.54
CA HIS A 645 8.60 -12.09 21.17
C HIS A 645 8.54 -10.56 21.12
N VAL A 646 7.69 -9.93 21.94
CA VAL A 646 7.70 -8.47 22.11
C VAL A 646 9.03 -7.97 22.69
N ILE A 647 9.62 -8.70 23.65
CA ILE A 647 10.94 -8.36 24.20
C ILE A 647 12.03 -8.42 23.11
N LEU A 648 12.01 -9.41 22.22
CA LEU A 648 12.93 -9.44 21.08
C LEU A 648 12.76 -8.22 20.18
N VAL A 649 11.53 -7.83 19.86
CA VAL A 649 11.26 -6.62 19.05
C VAL A 649 11.76 -5.36 19.76
N ALA A 650 11.57 -5.26 21.09
CA ALA A 650 12.08 -4.16 21.90
C ALA A 650 13.62 -4.15 21.95
N LEU A 651 14.26 -5.33 22.00
CA LEU A 651 15.72 -5.46 21.91
C LEU A 651 16.22 -4.94 20.56
N VAL A 652 15.60 -5.35 19.45
CA VAL A 652 15.96 -4.87 18.10
C VAL A 652 15.75 -3.37 17.97
N PHE A 653 14.69 -2.83 18.59
CA PHE A 653 14.47 -1.39 18.65
C PHE A 653 15.61 -0.65 19.34
N ALA A 654 16.07 -1.18 20.48
CA ALA A 654 17.12 -0.60 21.31
C ALA A 654 18.56 -0.84 20.79
N LEU A 655 18.75 -1.59 19.70
CA LEU A 655 20.08 -1.80 19.12
C LEU A 655 20.71 -0.46 18.72
N PRO A 656 22.03 -0.28 18.95
CA PRO A 656 22.75 0.90 18.48
C PRO A 656 22.81 0.92 16.95
N ALA A 657 23.12 2.10 16.40
CA ALA A 657 23.14 2.33 14.95
C ALA A 657 24.14 1.43 14.21
N GLU A 658 25.25 1.07 14.85
CA GLU A 658 26.27 0.18 14.32
C GLU A 658 26.46 -1.01 15.26
N ILE A 659 26.41 -2.23 14.72
CA ILE A 659 26.71 -3.47 15.46
C ILE A 659 27.55 -4.40 14.60
N SER A 660 28.31 -5.29 15.22
CA SER A 660 29.09 -6.28 14.49
C SER A 660 28.21 -7.24 13.70
N ARG A 661 28.69 -7.66 12.51
CA ARG A 661 28.04 -8.63 11.62
C ARG A 661 27.64 -9.92 12.34
N ILE A 662 28.44 -10.34 13.32
CA ILE A 662 28.24 -11.57 14.09
C ILE A 662 26.96 -11.50 14.95
N VAL A 663 26.54 -10.30 15.36
CA VAL A 663 25.35 -10.09 16.22
C VAL A 663 24.04 -10.35 15.46
N TYR A 664 24.02 -10.19 14.13
CA TYR A 664 22.82 -10.45 13.33
C TYR A 664 22.44 -11.93 13.27
N ALA A 665 23.42 -12.84 13.28
CA ALA A 665 23.16 -14.27 13.19
C ALA A 665 22.24 -14.80 14.32
N PRO A 666 22.53 -14.55 15.62
CA PRO A 666 21.62 -14.97 16.68
C PRO A 666 20.26 -14.26 16.63
N LEU A 667 20.16 -13.02 16.12
CA LEU A 667 18.88 -12.32 15.97
C LEU A 667 17.97 -13.03 14.95
N PHE A 668 18.51 -13.44 13.80
CA PHE A 668 17.75 -14.22 12.80
C PHE A 668 17.32 -15.59 13.36
N VAL A 669 18.19 -16.27 14.11
CA VAL A 669 17.85 -17.53 14.77
C VAL A 669 16.73 -17.32 15.79
N LEU A 670 16.81 -16.30 16.65
CA LEU A 670 15.80 -16.01 17.66
C LEU A 670 14.44 -15.64 17.03
N ALA A 671 14.45 -14.84 15.96
CA ALA A 671 13.24 -14.53 15.18
C ALA A 671 12.60 -15.82 14.62
N GLY A 672 13.43 -16.74 14.10
CA GLY A 672 12.98 -18.06 13.66
C GLY A 672 12.43 -18.91 14.80
N VAL A 673 13.12 -19.00 15.94
CA VAL A 673 12.67 -19.75 17.13
C VAL A 673 11.29 -19.29 17.57
N LEU A 674 11.10 -17.99 17.71
CA LEU A 674 9.84 -17.41 18.17
C LEU A 674 8.73 -17.56 17.14
N THR A 675 9.03 -17.56 15.85
CA THR A 675 8.01 -17.86 14.83
C THR A 675 7.63 -19.35 14.85
N GLY A 676 8.62 -20.25 14.96
CA GLY A 676 8.42 -21.70 14.94
C GLY A 676 7.63 -22.26 16.12
N VAL A 677 7.70 -21.65 17.32
CA VAL A 677 6.96 -22.18 18.49
C VAL A 677 5.44 -22.19 18.30
N TYR A 678 4.87 -21.32 17.47
CA TYR A 678 3.41 -21.20 17.33
C TYR A 678 2.79 -22.29 16.43
N PHE A 679 3.58 -22.84 15.50
CA PHE A 679 3.08 -23.85 14.54
C PHE A 679 2.66 -25.16 15.24
N PRO A 680 3.46 -25.77 16.15
CA PRO A 680 3.03 -26.94 16.93
C PRO A 680 1.84 -26.66 17.86
N VAL A 681 1.74 -25.45 18.44
CA VAL A 681 0.58 -25.05 19.28
C VAL A 681 -0.70 -25.10 18.47
N ALA A 682 -0.70 -24.50 17.28
CA ALA A 682 -1.87 -24.48 16.41
C ALA A 682 -2.20 -25.89 15.87
N ALA A 683 -1.19 -26.69 15.52
CA ALA A 683 -1.37 -28.10 15.14
C ALA A 683 -2.01 -28.94 16.27
N HIS A 684 -1.58 -28.73 17.52
CA HIS A 684 -2.15 -29.39 18.69
C HIS A 684 -3.62 -28.99 18.91
N ARG A 685 -3.95 -27.69 18.81
CA ARG A 685 -5.34 -27.19 18.89
C ARG A 685 -6.24 -27.80 17.82
N MET A 686 -5.76 -27.98 16.59
CA MET A 686 -6.52 -28.61 15.51
C MET A 686 -6.72 -30.11 15.72
N LYS A 687 -5.70 -30.80 16.23
CA LYS A 687 -5.81 -32.21 16.61
C LYS A 687 -6.87 -32.43 17.68
N ILE A 688 -6.87 -31.61 18.74
CA ILE A 688 -7.90 -31.65 19.81
C ILE A 688 -9.29 -31.38 19.24
N ALA A 689 -9.42 -30.51 18.24
CA ALA A 689 -10.67 -30.23 17.56
C ALA A 689 -11.10 -31.32 16.54
N GLY A 690 -10.42 -32.46 16.49
CA GLY A 690 -10.75 -33.59 15.62
C GLY A 690 -10.53 -33.31 14.12
N ARG A 691 -9.68 -32.34 13.77
CA ARG A 691 -9.34 -32.06 12.37
C ARG A 691 -8.36 -33.10 11.86
N ARG A 692 -8.60 -33.61 10.64
CA ARG A 692 -7.68 -34.53 9.96
C ARG A 692 -6.35 -33.85 9.63
N ALA A 693 -5.27 -34.63 9.58
CA ALA A 693 -3.90 -34.11 9.38
C ALA A 693 -3.76 -33.30 8.08
N GLU A 694 -4.39 -33.71 6.98
CA GLU A 694 -4.37 -32.97 5.71
C GLU A 694 -5.13 -31.65 5.79
N GLN A 695 -6.20 -31.57 6.58
CA GLN A 695 -6.97 -30.34 6.76
C GLN A 695 -6.24 -29.36 7.67
N ALA A 696 -5.56 -29.88 8.69
CA ALA A 696 -4.74 -29.10 9.59
C ALA A 696 -3.48 -28.58 8.87
N GLY A 697 -2.74 -29.45 8.19
CA GLY A 697 -1.56 -29.09 7.39
C GLY A 697 -1.88 -28.03 6.35
N ALA A 698 -2.89 -28.26 5.50
CA ALA A 698 -3.28 -27.29 4.48
C ALA A 698 -3.63 -25.90 5.05
N ARG A 699 -4.36 -25.84 6.17
CA ARG A 699 -4.78 -24.57 6.76
C ARG A 699 -3.63 -23.85 7.46
N LEU A 700 -2.78 -24.58 8.17
CA LEU A 700 -1.63 -24.01 8.87
C LEU A 700 -0.63 -23.45 7.88
N GLU A 701 -0.28 -24.25 6.87
CA GLU A 701 0.63 -23.85 5.79
C GLU A 701 0.11 -22.62 5.04
N MET A 702 -1.17 -22.65 4.64
CA MET A 702 -1.80 -21.53 3.96
C MET A 702 -1.74 -20.24 4.80
N LEU A 703 -2.02 -20.32 6.10
CA LEU A 703 -2.06 -19.14 6.96
C LEU A 703 -0.67 -18.61 7.30
N ASP A 704 0.30 -19.48 7.52
CA ASP A 704 1.68 -19.08 7.82
C ASP A 704 2.28 -18.33 6.63
N HIS A 705 2.16 -18.89 5.42
CA HIS A 705 2.64 -18.27 4.21
C HIS A 705 1.80 -17.07 3.75
N ALA A 706 0.48 -17.08 3.91
CA ALA A 706 -0.32 -15.87 3.64
C ALA A 706 0.03 -14.73 4.61
N GLY A 707 0.30 -15.06 5.87
CA GLY A 707 0.83 -14.14 6.86
C GLY A 707 2.18 -13.59 6.44
N GLY A 708 3.14 -14.47 6.15
CA GLY A 708 4.47 -14.11 5.67
C GLY A 708 4.44 -13.26 4.39
N ALA A 709 3.57 -13.59 3.43
CA ALA A 709 3.40 -12.80 2.21
C ALA A 709 2.91 -11.37 2.50
N ALA A 710 1.95 -11.24 3.42
CA ALA A 710 1.48 -9.94 3.89
C ALA A 710 2.59 -9.19 4.65
N GLY A 711 3.39 -9.89 5.46
CA GLY A 711 4.51 -9.32 6.19
C GLY A 711 5.61 -8.80 5.28
N ALA A 712 5.97 -9.55 4.24
CA ALA A 712 6.95 -9.15 3.23
C ALA A 712 6.47 -7.93 2.44
N ALA A 713 5.24 -7.96 1.93
CA ALA A 713 4.66 -6.86 1.17
C ALA A 713 4.49 -5.61 2.03
N LEU A 714 3.80 -5.71 3.17
CA LEU A 714 3.50 -4.56 4.01
C LEU A 714 4.78 -3.94 4.60
N THR A 715 5.73 -4.75 5.05
CA THR A 715 6.95 -4.23 5.68
C THR A 715 7.92 -3.64 4.67
N GLY A 716 8.25 -4.38 3.60
CA GLY A 716 9.24 -3.97 2.62
C GLY A 716 8.77 -2.86 1.69
N ILE A 717 7.51 -2.94 1.20
CA ILE A 717 6.97 -1.99 0.22
C ILE A 717 6.43 -0.73 0.89
N VAL A 718 5.85 -0.85 2.10
CA VAL A 718 5.08 0.23 2.73
C VAL A 718 5.75 0.74 4.01
N MET A 719 5.88 -0.11 5.04
CA MET A 719 6.21 0.36 6.38
C MET A 719 7.64 0.90 6.50
N LEU A 720 8.64 0.21 5.93
CA LEU A 720 10.04 0.65 6.02
C LEU A 720 10.31 1.95 5.24
N PRO A 721 9.93 2.08 3.95
CA PRO A 721 10.11 3.34 3.23
C PRO A 721 9.33 4.50 3.87
N MET A 722 8.07 4.27 4.28
CA MET A 722 7.23 5.34 4.81
C MET A 722 7.60 5.75 6.24
N PHE A 723 7.73 4.80 7.16
CA PHE A 723 7.84 5.06 8.59
C PHE A 723 9.24 4.83 9.17
N GLY A 724 10.13 4.14 8.44
CA GLY A 724 11.43 3.73 8.93
C GLY A 724 11.36 2.59 9.96
N VAL A 725 12.53 2.19 10.47
CA VAL A 725 12.67 1.04 11.37
C VAL A 725 11.93 1.23 12.71
N PRO A 726 12.09 2.35 13.45
CA PRO A 726 11.56 2.46 14.81
C PRO A 726 10.03 2.30 14.85
N ALA A 727 9.35 3.00 13.94
CA ALA A 727 7.89 2.97 13.87
C ALA A 727 7.35 1.62 13.36
N THR A 728 8.08 0.98 12.43
CA THR A 728 7.76 -0.38 11.96
C THR A 728 7.81 -1.40 13.09
N LEU A 729 8.83 -1.35 13.94
CA LEU A 729 8.97 -2.23 15.10
C LEU A 729 7.86 -2.02 16.14
N VAL A 730 7.41 -0.78 16.36
CA VAL A 730 6.27 -0.50 17.25
C VAL A 730 4.98 -1.13 16.73
N VAL A 731 4.67 -0.95 15.44
CA VAL A 731 3.48 -1.58 14.83
C VAL A 731 3.56 -3.10 14.93
N LEU A 732 4.74 -3.67 14.70
CA LEU A 732 5.00 -5.11 14.85
C LEU A 732 4.79 -5.59 16.29
N ALA A 733 5.28 -4.85 17.29
CA ALA A 733 5.07 -5.17 18.70
C ALA A 733 3.57 -5.17 19.06
N VAL A 734 2.80 -4.22 18.54
CA VAL A 734 1.33 -4.16 18.73
C VAL A 734 0.65 -5.36 18.06
N LEU A 735 1.06 -5.75 16.84
CA LEU A 735 0.56 -6.95 16.14
C LEU A 735 0.83 -8.23 16.94
N ILE A 736 2.01 -8.35 17.53
CA ILE A 736 2.36 -9.51 18.34
C ILE A 736 1.55 -9.50 19.64
N ALA A 737 1.49 -8.36 20.34
CA ALA A 737 0.79 -8.21 21.61
C ALA A 737 -0.71 -8.51 21.51
N VAL A 738 -1.37 -8.22 20.37
CA VAL A 738 -2.80 -8.50 20.16
C VAL A 738 -3.16 -9.98 20.30
N ASN A 739 -2.17 -10.87 20.15
CA ASN A 739 -2.35 -12.31 20.31
C ASN A 739 -2.35 -12.79 21.76
N ALA A 740 -2.03 -11.94 22.74
CA ALA A 740 -2.18 -12.25 24.16
C ALA A 740 -3.65 -12.16 24.63
N VAL A 741 -4.48 -11.36 23.96
CA VAL A 741 -5.88 -11.07 24.34
C VAL A 741 -6.74 -12.33 24.54
N PRO A 742 -6.72 -13.36 23.66
CA PRO A 742 -7.52 -14.58 23.85
C PRO A 742 -7.11 -15.44 25.05
N ALA A 743 -5.89 -15.26 25.57
CA ALA A 743 -5.43 -15.97 26.77
C ALA A 743 -5.79 -15.23 28.06
N LEU A 744 -5.93 -13.89 28.00
CA LEU A 744 -6.41 -13.04 29.09
C LEU A 744 -7.94 -13.14 29.25
N VAL A 745 -8.67 -13.35 28.16
CA VAL A 745 -10.12 -13.52 28.16
C VAL A 745 -10.45 -15.01 28.14
N SER A 746 -10.89 -15.55 29.29
CA SER A 746 -11.33 -16.95 29.41
C SER A 746 -12.49 -17.26 28.44
N ALA A 747 -12.17 -17.80 27.26
CA ALA A 747 -13.17 -18.24 26.30
C ALA A 747 -13.87 -19.50 26.84
N ARG A 748 -15.08 -19.32 27.39
CA ARG A 748 -16.03 -20.40 27.63
C ARG A 748 -16.92 -20.53 26.38
N GLY A 749 -16.96 -21.74 25.83
CA GLY A 749 -17.23 -22.00 24.41
C GLY A 749 -18.57 -21.51 23.84
N ALA A 750 -18.72 -21.63 22.52
CA ALA A 750 -19.84 -21.11 21.74
C ALA A 750 -20.91 -22.14 21.31
N ARG A 751 -22.15 -21.67 21.13
CA ARG A 751 -23.26 -22.44 20.53
C ARG A 751 -22.95 -22.84 19.08
N GLU A 752 -23.38 -24.04 18.69
CA GLU A 752 -23.42 -24.45 17.28
C GLU A 752 -24.46 -23.61 16.53
N GLY A 753 -23.99 -22.57 15.82
CA GLY A 753 -24.69 -22.04 14.65
C GLY A 753 -24.47 -22.95 13.45
N ASP A 754 -25.30 -22.83 12.41
CA ASP A 754 -25.08 -23.58 11.18
C ASP A 754 -23.74 -23.18 10.49
N ALA A 755 -23.36 -23.90 9.44
CA ALA A 755 -22.10 -23.66 8.74
C ALA A 755 -21.93 -22.20 8.27
N PHE A 756 -23.03 -21.50 7.98
CA PHE A 756 -23.00 -20.10 7.56
C PHE A 756 -22.70 -19.16 8.73
N ASP A 757 -23.37 -19.33 9.89
CA ASP A 757 -23.12 -18.49 11.07
C ASP A 757 -21.67 -18.59 11.57
N ARG A 758 -21.06 -19.77 11.42
CA ARG A 758 -19.65 -20.01 11.79
C ARG A 758 -18.66 -19.23 10.94
N ALA A 759 -19.00 -18.93 9.68
CA ALA A 759 -18.12 -18.19 8.77
C ALA A 759 -18.42 -16.68 8.76
N VAL A 760 -19.71 -16.32 8.72
CA VAL A 760 -20.15 -14.94 8.49
C VAL A 760 -20.00 -14.08 9.74
N ARG A 761 -20.19 -14.64 10.94
CA ARG A 761 -20.13 -13.84 12.17
C ARG A 761 -18.72 -13.30 12.45
N PRO A 762 -17.63 -14.11 12.40
CA PRO A 762 -16.26 -13.59 12.50
C PRO A 762 -15.92 -12.62 11.37
N ALA A 763 -16.33 -12.93 10.13
CA ALA A 763 -16.13 -12.05 8.98
C ALA A 763 -16.81 -10.69 9.19
N GLY A 764 -18.02 -10.65 9.75
CA GLY A 764 -18.74 -9.41 10.03
C GLY A 764 -18.02 -8.49 11.04
N TYR A 765 -17.42 -9.05 12.10
CA TYR A 765 -16.61 -8.25 13.03
C TYR A 765 -15.33 -7.71 12.37
N ALA A 766 -14.66 -8.53 11.55
CA ALA A 766 -13.49 -8.10 10.80
C ALA A 766 -13.85 -6.99 9.80
N MET A 767 -14.92 -7.18 9.03
CA MET A 767 -15.47 -6.20 8.09
C MET A 767 -15.80 -4.88 8.77
N PHE A 768 -16.48 -4.91 9.93
CA PHE A 768 -16.77 -3.71 10.71
C PHE A 768 -15.49 -3.00 11.17
N GLY A 769 -14.50 -3.76 11.67
CA GLY A 769 -13.22 -3.21 12.08
C GLY A 769 -12.46 -2.53 10.96
N VAL A 770 -12.40 -3.16 9.77
CA VAL A 770 -11.78 -2.57 8.57
C VAL A 770 -12.50 -1.28 8.17
N GLY A 771 -13.84 -1.31 8.07
CA GLY A 771 -14.62 -0.12 7.70
C GLY A 771 -14.44 1.03 8.69
N ALA A 772 -14.56 0.76 9.99
CA ALA A 772 -14.39 1.76 11.04
C ALA A 772 -12.97 2.34 11.05
N PHE A 773 -11.95 1.50 10.84
CA PHE A 773 -10.56 1.94 10.78
C PHE A 773 -10.29 2.83 9.57
N VAL A 774 -10.72 2.43 8.38
CA VAL A 774 -10.52 3.21 7.15
C VAL A 774 -11.19 4.56 7.27
N LEU A 775 -12.42 4.60 7.78
CA LEU A 775 -13.14 5.86 8.00
C LEU A 775 -12.48 6.73 9.07
N ALA A 776 -12.07 6.18 10.21
CA ALA A 776 -11.37 6.94 11.25
C ALA A 776 -10.03 7.52 10.74
N SER A 777 -9.27 6.73 9.99
CA SER A 777 -8.01 7.17 9.37
C SER A 777 -8.28 8.30 8.38
N SER A 778 -9.29 8.13 7.52
CA SER A 778 -9.77 9.17 6.61
C SER A 778 -10.10 10.45 7.39
N GLN A 779 -10.85 10.38 8.49
CA GLN A 779 -11.18 11.53 9.35
C GLN A 779 -9.96 12.27 9.86
N VAL A 780 -9.00 11.53 10.37
CA VAL A 780 -7.77 12.14 10.83
C VAL A 780 -6.96 12.76 9.67
N PHE A 781 -6.96 12.14 8.48
CA PHE A 781 -6.35 12.74 7.30
C PHE A 781 -7.02 14.05 6.86
N ALA A 782 -8.36 14.14 6.86
CA ALA A 782 -9.07 15.42 6.58
C ALA A 782 -8.62 16.51 7.54
N ALA A 783 -8.56 16.18 8.84
CA ALA A 783 -8.21 17.16 9.86
C ALA A 783 -6.78 17.72 9.65
N PHE A 784 -5.88 16.94 9.05
CA PHE A 784 -4.52 17.37 8.70
C PHE A 784 -4.39 18.06 7.33
N GLU A 785 -5.42 18.02 6.48
CA GLU A 785 -5.44 18.61 5.14
C GLU A 785 -5.97 20.06 5.11
N GLY A 786 -6.15 20.72 6.27
CA GLY A 786 -6.71 22.08 6.37
C GLY A 786 -6.01 23.19 5.54
N GLY A 787 -4.84 22.94 4.94
CA GLY A 787 -4.19 23.85 3.99
C GLY A 787 -4.66 23.72 2.52
N GLU A 788 -5.46 22.70 2.18
CA GLU A 788 -5.91 22.45 0.80
C GLU A 788 -6.96 23.47 0.33
N GLU A 789 -7.76 24.03 1.25
CA GLU A 789 -8.78 25.04 0.90
C GLU A 789 -8.15 26.34 0.38
N SER A 790 -7.09 26.83 1.02
CA SER A 790 -6.36 28.02 0.55
C SER A 790 -5.72 27.78 -0.84
N ARG A 791 -5.19 26.58 -1.08
CA ARG A 791 -4.63 26.21 -2.39
C ARG A 791 -5.71 26.09 -3.47
N LYS A 792 -6.86 25.47 -3.16
CA LYS A 792 -8.02 25.39 -4.06
C LYS A 792 -8.57 26.78 -4.37
N LEU A 793 -8.57 27.68 -3.39
CA LEU A 793 -8.97 29.07 -3.58
C LEU A 793 -7.98 29.83 -4.47
N LEU A 794 -6.66 29.63 -4.31
CA LEU A 794 -5.63 30.21 -5.18
C LEU A 794 -5.74 29.68 -6.62
N ASP A 795 -5.91 28.38 -6.81
CA ASP A 795 -6.08 27.76 -8.13
C ASP A 795 -7.37 28.26 -8.81
N ALA A 796 -8.46 28.39 -8.04
CA ALA A 796 -9.70 28.99 -8.51
C ALA A 796 -9.53 30.47 -8.87
N ALA A 797 -8.80 31.24 -8.06
CA ALA A 797 -8.52 32.65 -8.33
C ALA A 797 -7.74 32.83 -9.63
N ARG A 798 -6.68 32.04 -9.87
CA ARG A 798 -5.94 32.04 -11.14
C ARG A 798 -6.84 31.64 -12.32
N ALA A 799 -7.66 30.61 -12.16
CA ALA A 799 -8.53 30.12 -13.24
C ALA A 799 -9.72 31.04 -13.56
N MET A 800 -10.18 31.86 -12.59
CA MET A 800 -11.26 32.83 -12.79
C MET A 800 -10.75 34.18 -13.31
N THR A 801 -9.53 34.58 -12.94
CA THR A 801 -8.94 35.87 -13.37
C THR A 801 -8.13 35.74 -14.67
N GLY A 802 -7.58 34.57 -14.96
CA GLY A 802 -6.69 34.36 -16.12
C GLY A 802 -5.29 34.95 -15.95
N VAL A 803 -4.93 35.44 -14.76
CA VAL A 803 -3.65 36.09 -14.45
C VAL A 803 -2.81 35.17 -13.55
N ALA A 804 -1.49 35.12 -13.79
CA ALA A 804 -0.57 34.27 -13.03
C ALA A 804 -0.22 34.84 -11.64
N GLU A 805 -0.11 36.17 -11.55
CA GLU A 805 0.15 36.91 -10.31
C GLU A 805 -1.16 37.35 -9.65
N VAL A 806 -1.41 36.82 -8.46
CA VAL A 806 -2.56 37.14 -7.60
C VAL A 806 -2.01 37.53 -6.24
N ARG A 807 -2.44 38.65 -5.67
CA ARG A 807 -1.96 39.13 -4.36
C ARG A 807 -2.84 38.54 -3.26
N GLU A 808 -2.23 37.81 -2.33
CA GLU A 808 -2.92 37.33 -1.13
C GLU A 808 -3.08 38.47 -0.11
N GLU A 809 -4.29 38.62 0.42
CA GLU A 809 -4.64 39.61 1.44
C GLU A 809 -5.48 38.99 2.56
N HIS A 810 -5.43 39.62 3.73
CA HIS A 810 -6.17 39.17 4.91
C HIS A 810 -7.01 40.32 5.48
N ALA A 811 -8.27 40.04 5.79
CA ALA A 811 -9.18 40.92 6.52
C ALA A 811 -9.62 40.27 7.84
N GLN A 812 -10.03 41.08 8.81
CA GLN A 812 -10.72 40.61 10.02
C GLN A 812 -12.22 40.85 9.87
N LEU A 813 -13.01 39.82 10.18
CA LEU A 813 -14.47 39.89 10.23
C LEU A 813 -14.94 40.43 11.59
N ASP A 814 -16.19 40.90 11.64
CA ASP A 814 -16.80 41.50 12.85
C ASP A 814 -16.84 40.56 14.08
N ASP A 815 -16.71 39.25 13.86
CA ASP A 815 -16.66 38.23 14.91
C ASP A 815 -15.22 37.88 15.37
N GLY A 816 -14.22 38.58 14.84
CA GLY A 816 -12.80 38.39 15.15
C GLY A 816 -12.12 37.27 14.35
N SER A 817 -12.85 36.58 13.45
CA SER A 817 -12.25 35.59 12.56
C SER A 817 -11.50 36.24 11.39
N GLY A 818 -10.40 35.62 10.95
CA GLY A 818 -9.62 36.08 9.80
C GLY A 818 -10.18 35.55 8.49
N LEU A 819 -10.27 36.41 7.47
CA LEU A 819 -10.68 36.07 6.11
C LEU A 819 -9.50 36.27 5.15
N THR A 820 -9.09 35.20 4.48
CA THR A 820 -8.12 35.28 3.37
C THR A 820 -8.84 35.44 2.03
N TYR A 821 -8.37 36.36 1.19
CA TYR A 821 -8.85 36.56 -0.17
C TYR A 821 -7.70 36.93 -1.11
N PHE A 822 -7.94 36.80 -2.41
CA PHE A 822 -6.95 37.14 -3.45
C PHE A 822 -7.43 38.33 -4.28
N ALA A 823 -6.55 39.30 -4.50
CA ALA A 823 -6.79 40.45 -5.37
C ALA A 823 -6.01 40.30 -6.69
N ALA A 824 -6.64 40.66 -7.80
CA ALA A 824 -6.03 40.66 -9.13
C ALA A 824 -6.50 41.86 -9.95
N VAL A 825 -5.67 42.30 -10.90
CA VAL A 825 -6.04 43.30 -11.90
C VAL A 825 -6.19 42.57 -13.24
N LEU A 826 -7.38 42.63 -13.83
CA LEU A 826 -7.69 42.01 -15.12
C LEU A 826 -7.05 42.80 -16.29
N PRO A 827 -6.93 42.21 -17.49
CA PRO A 827 -6.38 42.90 -18.68
C PRO A 827 -7.13 44.17 -19.10
N ASP A 828 -8.36 44.35 -18.62
CA ASP A 828 -9.18 45.54 -18.83
C ASP A 828 -9.03 46.59 -17.70
N GLU A 829 -7.97 46.49 -16.90
CA GLU A 829 -7.67 47.32 -15.72
C GLU A 829 -8.70 47.22 -14.57
N THR A 830 -9.62 46.25 -14.62
CA THR A 830 -10.58 46.03 -13.54
C THR A 830 -9.94 45.31 -12.37
N GLU A 831 -9.98 45.91 -11.18
CA GLU A 831 -9.59 45.27 -9.92
C GLU A 831 -10.69 44.32 -9.43
N VAL A 832 -10.33 43.05 -9.21
CA VAL A 832 -11.24 41.99 -8.78
C VAL A 832 -10.72 41.27 -7.54
N PHE A 833 -11.64 40.78 -6.74
CA PHE A 833 -11.39 40.09 -5.48
C PHE A 833 -12.02 38.69 -5.52
N VAL A 834 -11.25 37.67 -5.14
CA VAL A 834 -11.67 36.27 -5.08
C VAL A 834 -11.59 35.77 -3.64
N PHE A 835 -12.70 35.28 -3.11
CA PHE A 835 -12.79 34.80 -1.72
C PHE A 835 -13.61 33.50 -1.59
N SER A 836 -13.41 32.78 -0.49
CA SER A 836 -14.18 31.57 -0.15
C SER A 836 -15.49 31.96 0.53
N SER A 837 -16.59 31.32 0.13
CA SER A 837 -17.89 31.50 0.78
C SER A 837 -17.98 30.82 2.15
N ALA A 838 -17.11 29.84 2.46
CA ALA A 838 -17.18 29.04 3.69
C ALA A 838 -17.17 29.88 4.98
N PRO A 839 -16.19 30.78 5.23
CA PRO A 839 -16.15 31.59 6.45
C PRO A 839 -17.27 32.63 6.52
N LEU A 840 -17.94 32.93 5.40
CA LEU A 840 -18.94 34.00 5.31
C LEU A 840 -20.39 33.46 5.31
N ALA A 841 -20.61 32.22 4.88
CA ALA A 841 -21.93 31.62 4.68
C ALA A 841 -22.01 30.18 5.21
N GLU A 842 -21.74 29.99 6.51
CA GLU A 842 -21.73 28.67 7.19
C GLU A 842 -23.07 27.90 7.13
N GLY A 843 -24.18 28.56 6.76
CA GLY A 843 -25.53 27.98 6.71
C GLY A 843 -25.92 27.29 5.40
N ALA A 844 -25.15 27.47 4.32
CA ALA A 844 -25.53 26.98 2.99
C ALA A 844 -25.36 25.46 2.84
N ILE A 845 -26.43 24.71 3.08
CA ILE A 845 -26.43 23.24 3.07
C ILE A 845 -27.35 22.72 1.96
N GLY A 846 -26.75 22.03 0.99
CA GLY A 846 -27.47 21.33 -0.08
C GLY A 846 -28.05 19.98 0.35
N TYR A 847 -28.56 19.22 -0.61
CA TYR A 847 -29.05 17.85 -0.40
C TYR A 847 -27.93 16.92 0.12
N GLY A 848 -26.71 17.10 -0.35
CA GLY A 848 -25.55 16.29 0.02
C GLY A 848 -24.73 16.75 1.22
N GLY A 849 -24.92 18.00 1.66
CA GLY A 849 -24.10 18.65 2.67
C GLY A 849 -23.68 20.07 2.27
N PRO A 850 -22.67 20.66 2.93
CA PRO A 850 -22.21 22.02 2.68
C PRO A 850 -21.70 22.22 1.24
N ILE A 851 -21.89 23.41 0.70
CA ILE A 851 -21.37 23.83 -0.62
C ILE A 851 -20.50 25.07 -0.44
N THR A 852 -19.24 24.97 -0.83
CA THR A 852 -18.26 26.06 -0.78
C THR A 852 -17.97 26.60 -2.17
N LEU A 853 -18.10 27.92 -2.32
CA LEU A 853 -17.90 28.65 -3.56
C LEU A 853 -16.65 29.52 -3.45
N ALA A 854 -15.83 29.54 -4.51
CA ALA A 854 -14.96 30.68 -4.77
C ALA A 854 -15.78 31.72 -5.53
N VAL A 855 -15.88 32.92 -4.97
CA VAL A 855 -16.70 34.00 -5.49
C VAL A 855 -15.79 35.13 -5.96
N CYS A 856 -16.02 35.63 -7.17
CA CYS A 856 -15.26 36.73 -7.77
C CYS A 856 -16.15 37.98 -7.91
N VAL A 857 -15.75 39.06 -7.25
CA VAL A 857 -16.45 40.35 -7.27
C VAL A 857 -15.49 41.47 -7.69
N ASP A 858 -16.02 42.53 -8.29
CA ASP A 858 -15.25 43.77 -8.52
C ASP A 858 -15.37 44.75 -7.34
N ARG A 859 -14.65 45.87 -7.44
CA ARG A 859 -14.66 46.94 -6.42
C ARG A 859 -16.02 47.60 -6.19
N ALA A 860 -16.95 47.50 -7.14
CA ALA A 860 -18.33 47.96 -6.99
C ALA A 860 -19.25 46.90 -6.36
N GLY A 861 -18.70 45.72 -6.01
CA GLY A 861 -19.44 44.59 -5.47
C GLY A 861 -20.23 43.81 -6.52
N VAL A 862 -19.97 43.99 -7.82
CA VAL A 862 -20.66 43.25 -8.88
C VAL A 862 -20.06 41.85 -9.00
N LEU A 863 -20.92 40.83 -8.99
CA LEU A 863 -20.52 39.43 -9.18
C LEU A 863 -20.03 39.22 -10.62
N ARG A 864 -18.74 38.91 -10.78
CA ARG A 864 -18.11 38.61 -12.09
C ARG A 864 -18.09 37.13 -12.42
N GLY A 865 -18.16 36.29 -11.40
CA GLY A 865 -18.25 34.85 -11.56
C GLY A 865 -18.13 34.13 -10.23
N PHE A 866 -18.46 32.84 -10.23
CA PHE A 866 -18.21 31.98 -9.09
C PHE A 866 -17.97 30.55 -9.57
N ARG A 867 -17.26 29.77 -8.77
CA ARG A 867 -17.04 28.33 -9.00
C ARG A 867 -17.21 27.58 -7.69
N ILE A 868 -17.72 26.36 -7.79
CA ILE A 868 -17.73 25.45 -6.65
C ILE A 868 -16.29 24.95 -6.43
N ILE A 869 -15.71 25.20 -5.25
CA ILE A 869 -14.36 24.74 -4.89
C ILE A 869 -14.40 23.52 -3.96
N ASP A 870 -15.49 23.34 -3.21
CA ASP A 870 -15.80 22.10 -2.49
C ASP A 870 -17.31 21.89 -2.46
N SER A 871 -17.76 20.66 -2.68
CA SER A 871 -19.16 20.29 -2.58
C SER A 871 -19.29 18.82 -2.21
N LYS A 872 -20.29 18.51 -1.38
CA LYS A 872 -20.66 17.13 -0.99
C LYS A 872 -21.84 16.60 -1.81
N GLU A 873 -22.19 17.27 -2.90
CA GLU A 873 -23.23 16.83 -3.82
C GLU A 873 -22.76 15.70 -4.73
N THR A 874 -23.72 14.90 -5.22
CA THR A 874 -23.41 13.88 -6.23
C THR A 874 -23.20 14.53 -7.60
N PRO A 875 -22.26 14.04 -8.44
CA PRO A 875 -21.93 14.65 -9.73
C PRO A 875 -23.14 14.92 -10.64
N ALA A 876 -24.13 14.01 -10.63
CA ALA A 876 -25.35 14.16 -11.41
C ALA A 876 -26.18 15.42 -11.04
N TYR A 877 -26.16 15.84 -9.77
CA TYR A 877 -26.81 17.08 -9.35
C TYR A 877 -26.02 18.31 -9.81
N LEU A 878 -24.69 18.25 -9.76
CA LEU A 878 -23.82 19.35 -10.23
C LEU A 878 -23.95 19.56 -11.75
N GLU A 879 -23.97 18.47 -12.54
CA GLU A 879 -24.23 18.52 -13.98
C GLU A 879 -25.60 19.14 -14.31
N LEU A 880 -26.64 18.82 -13.53
CA LEU A 880 -27.97 19.39 -13.68
C LEU A 880 -28.00 20.90 -13.39
N LEU A 881 -27.19 21.37 -12.44
CA LEU A 881 -27.11 22.77 -12.02
C LEU A 881 -26.24 23.63 -12.93
N GLU A 882 -25.28 23.04 -13.66
CA GLU A 882 -24.28 23.79 -14.43
C GLU A 882 -24.88 24.83 -15.41
N PRO A 883 -25.92 24.53 -16.22
CA PRO A 883 -26.52 25.51 -17.12
C PRO A 883 -27.19 26.66 -16.38
N TRP A 884 -27.85 26.35 -15.26
CA TRP A 884 -28.53 27.34 -14.41
C TRP A 884 -27.50 28.24 -13.70
N MET A 885 -26.42 27.68 -13.16
CA MET A 885 -25.34 28.45 -12.51
C MET A 885 -24.71 29.47 -13.46
N LYS A 886 -24.47 29.10 -14.72
CA LYS A 886 -23.95 30.02 -15.75
C LYS A 886 -24.88 31.20 -16.02
N SER A 887 -26.17 31.08 -15.75
CA SER A 887 -27.14 32.15 -15.92
C SER A 887 -27.14 33.19 -14.79
N LEU A 888 -26.63 32.84 -13.60
CA LEU A 888 -26.67 33.68 -12.39
C LEU A 888 -25.65 34.84 -12.37
N VAL A 889 -24.67 34.81 -13.29
CA VAL A 889 -23.52 35.74 -13.29
C VAL A 889 -23.89 37.13 -13.85
N LYS A 890 -25.05 37.29 -14.50
CA LYS A 890 -25.37 38.54 -15.22
C LYS A 890 -25.90 39.64 -14.29
N GLY A 891 -25.01 40.55 -13.89
CA GLY A 891 -25.37 41.88 -13.35
C GLY A 891 -25.84 41.89 -11.89
N ALA A 892 -25.58 40.84 -11.12
CA ALA A 892 -25.93 40.78 -9.71
C ALA A 892 -24.95 41.61 -8.86
N VAL A 893 -25.48 42.55 -8.07
CA VAL A 893 -24.70 43.41 -7.16
C VAL A 893 -24.78 42.84 -5.74
N ALA A 894 -23.65 42.76 -5.04
CA ALA A 894 -23.56 42.29 -3.66
C ALA A 894 -24.55 43.01 -2.74
N GLY A 895 -25.29 42.25 -1.91
CA GLY A 895 -26.22 42.81 -0.93
C GLY A 895 -27.49 43.47 -1.49
N SER A 896 -27.78 43.34 -2.78
CA SER A 896 -28.95 43.98 -3.43
C SER A 896 -30.25 43.18 -3.40
N GLY A 897 -30.26 41.96 -2.85
CA GLY A 897 -31.40 41.04 -2.97
C GLY A 897 -31.58 40.45 -4.38
N ALA A 898 -30.54 40.52 -5.23
CA ALA A 898 -30.60 40.11 -6.63
C ALA A 898 -31.04 38.66 -6.86
N PHE A 899 -30.90 37.81 -5.84
CA PHE A 899 -31.18 36.37 -5.92
C PHE A 899 -32.55 35.98 -5.33
N GLU A 900 -33.28 36.90 -4.67
CA GLU A 900 -34.58 36.59 -4.04
C GLU A 900 -35.67 36.17 -5.05
N ARG A 901 -35.55 36.61 -6.31
CA ARG A 901 -36.50 36.31 -7.40
C ARG A 901 -36.02 35.21 -8.34
N VAL A 902 -34.91 34.55 -8.03
CA VAL A 902 -34.37 33.46 -8.85
C VAL A 902 -35.05 32.16 -8.45
N ASP A 903 -35.74 31.55 -9.40
CA ASP A 903 -36.36 30.25 -9.19
C ASP A 903 -35.32 29.15 -8.98
N ALA A 904 -35.58 28.28 -8.00
CA ALA A 904 -34.78 27.10 -7.74
C ALA A 904 -34.98 26.05 -8.83
N VAL A 905 -33.97 25.20 -9.04
CA VAL A 905 -34.00 24.17 -10.09
C VAL A 905 -34.87 22.99 -9.63
N SER A 906 -35.86 22.62 -10.45
CA SER A 906 -36.71 21.46 -10.18
C SER A 906 -35.88 20.18 -10.18
N GLY A 907 -36.02 19.37 -9.12
CA GLY A 907 -35.23 18.15 -8.92
C GLY A 907 -33.84 18.36 -8.30
N ALA A 908 -33.37 19.61 -8.13
CA ALA A 908 -32.15 19.98 -7.38
C ALA A 908 -32.41 21.20 -6.49
N THR A 909 -33.60 21.26 -5.90
CA THR A 909 -34.14 22.47 -5.24
C THR A 909 -33.36 22.84 -3.97
N LEU A 910 -32.94 21.85 -3.16
CA LEU A 910 -32.14 22.09 -1.95
C LEU A 910 -30.74 22.61 -2.29
N SER A 911 -30.06 21.98 -3.24
CA SER A 911 -28.71 22.35 -3.67
C SER A 911 -28.68 23.71 -4.38
N SER A 912 -29.69 24.02 -5.22
CA SER A 912 -29.80 25.35 -5.85
C SER A 912 -30.09 26.45 -4.82
N ARG A 913 -30.96 26.21 -3.83
CA ARG A 913 -31.19 27.16 -2.73
C ARG A 913 -29.93 27.40 -1.89
N ALA A 914 -29.17 26.34 -1.59
CA ALA A 914 -27.91 26.48 -0.87
C ALA A 914 -26.89 27.33 -1.64
N ILE A 915 -26.80 27.19 -2.96
CA ILE A 915 -25.94 28.04 -3.80
C ILE A 915 -26.39 29.51 -3.75
N LEU A 916 -27.71 29.78 -3.86
CA LEU A 916 -28.23 31.15 -3.77
C LEU A 916 -27.95 31.77 -2.40
N GLU A 917 -28.19 31.01 -1.32
CA GLU A 917 -27.92 31.44 0.06
C GLU A 917 -26.42 31.70 0.29
N ALA A 918 -25.56 30.83 -0.23
CA ALA A 918 -24.11 31.00 -0.17
C ALA A 918 -23.67 32.28 -0.89
N LEU A 919 -24.13 32.50 -2.13
CA LEU A 919 -23.79 33.69 -2.91
C LEU A 919 -24.28 34.96 -2.23
N GLU A 920 -25.54 35.00 -1.81
CA GLU A 920 -26.16 36.19 -1.23
C GLU A 920 -25.54 36.57 0.13
N THR A 921 -25.38 35.58 1.02
CA THR A 921 -24.82 35.81 2.35
C THR A 921 -23.32 36.15 2.28
N SER A 922 -22.55 35.43 1.45
CA SER A 922 -21.10 35.63 1.39
C SER A 922 -20.72 36.92 0.68
N THR A 923 -21.36 37.28 -0.43
CA THR A 923 -21.11 38.55 -1.13
C THR A 923 -21.49 39.76 -0.30
N GLY A 924 -22.62 39.71 0.42
CA GLY A 924 -23.05 40.79 1.31
C GLY A 924 -22.05 41.04 2.45
N ARG A 925 -21.60 39.98 3.13
CA ARG A 925 -20.62 40.10 4.21
C ARG A 925 -19.23 40.51 3.71
N PHE A 926 -18.79 39.99 2.57
CA PHE A 926 -17.53 40.41 1.95
C PHE A 926 -17.55 41.89 1.58
N ALA A 927 -18.64 42.38 0.96
CA ALA A 927 -18.78 43.77 0.58
C ALA A 927 -18.77 44.72 1.78
N ALA A 928 -19.37 44.31 2.90
CA ALA A 928 -19.34 45.06 4.15
C ALA A 928 -17.95 45.08 4.82
N ALA A 929 -17.31 43.91 4.93
CA ALA A 929 -16.06 43.75 5.68
C ALA A 929 -14.81 44.22 4.91
N VAL A 930 -14.78 44.06 3.58
CA VAL A 930 -13.58 44.30 2.74
C VAL A 930 -13.75 45.51 1.82
N LEU A 931 -14.91 45.65 1.17
CA LEU A 931 -15.12 46.71 0.17
C LEU A 931 -15.63 48.04 0.77
N GLY A 932 -16.02 48.05 2.05
CA GLY A 932 -16.59 49.23 2.72
C GLY A 932 -17.92 49.69 2.11
N LEU A 933 -18.61 48.82 1.37
CA LEU A 933 -19.91 49.11 0.78
C LEU A 933 -20.98 48.88 1.85
N ALA A 934 -21.73 49.93 2.19
CA ALA A 934 -22.87 49.84 3.10
C ALA A 934 -23.99 49.01 2.45
N GLY A 935 -23.96 47.69 2.62
CA GLY A 935 -25.12 46.87 2.37
C GLY A 935 -26.24 47.31 3.30
N LYS A 936 -27.49 47.43 2.79
CA LYS A 936 -28.65 47.26 3.66
C LYS A 936 -28.38 46.02 4.50
N GLU A 937 -28.50 46.12 5.83
CA GLU A 937 -28.29 45.02 6.76
C GLU A 937 -28.69 43.70 6.09
N ALA A 938 -27.70 42.90 5.68
CA ALA A 938 -27.97 41.52 5.35
C ALA A 938 -28.68 40.99 6.59
N SER A 939 -29.91 40.50 6.39
CA SER A 939 -30.83 40.11 7.46
C SER A 939 -30.03 39.61 8.66
N PRO A 940 -30.28 40.15 9.87
CA PRO A 940 -29.47 39.88 11.05
C PRO A 940 -29.27 38.37 11.15
N ARG A 941 -28.15 37.96 11.79
CA ARG A 941 -27.87 36.57 12.19
C ARG A 941 -29.19 35.78 12.18
N ILE A 942 -29.23 34.59 11.60
CA ILE A 942 -30.15 33.58 12.14
C ILE A 942 -29.67 33.24 13.57
N ALA A 943 -29.56 34.25 14.44
CA ALA A 943 -29.72 34.18 15.85
C ALA A 943 -31.17 33.73 15.99
N SER A 944 -31.32 32.42 16.19
CA SER A 944 -32.54 31.84 16.72
C SER A 944 -33.80 32.42 16.07
N ARG A 945 -34.06 32.09 14.79
CA ARG A 945 -35.46 31.75 14.50
C ARG A 945 -35.85 30.74 15.59
N PRO A 946 -37.00 30.89 16.27
CA PRO A 946 -37.49 29.81 17.14
C PRO A 946 -37.41 28.52 16.32
N LEU A 947 -37.16 27.39 16.98
CA LEU A 947 -37.02 26.06 16.39
C LEU A 947 -38.34 25.65 15.69
N ALA A 948 -38.75 26.41 14.68
CA ALA A 948 -39.94 26.26 13.90
C ALA A 948 -39.54 25.27 12.82
N ALA A 949 -40.03 24.05 12.98
CA ALA A 949 -39.83 23.01 12.00
C ALA A 949 -40.29 23.48 10.63
N ASP A 950 -39.44 23.30 9.63
CA ASP A 950 -39.85 23.55 8.26
C ASP A 950 -40.98 22.58 7.85
N ARG A 951 -41.67 22.93 6.77
CA ARG A 951 -42.79 22.13 6.25
C ARG A 951 -42.36 20.67 5.99
N ASP A 952 -41.16 20.47 5.49
CA ASP A 952 -40.66 19.15 5.07
C ASP A 952 -40.39 18.26 6.28
N PHE A 953 -39.80 18.81 7.34
CA PHE A 953 -39.59 18.16 8.63
C PHE A 953 -40.92 17.73 9.25
N LEU A 954 -41.91 18.63 9.32
CA LEU A 954 -43.22 18.32 9.92
C LEU A 954 -43.94 17.20 9.16
N LEU A 955 -43.90 17.24 7.83
CA LEU A 955 -44.48 16.19 6.99
C LEU A 955 -43.78 14.84 7.23
N LEU A 956 -42.45 14.79 7.16
CA LEU A 956 -41.69 13.56 7.39
C LEU A 956 -41.89 13.01 8.81
N ALA A 957 -41.91 13.87 9.82
CA ALA A 957 -42.22 13.49 11.21
C ALA A 957 -43.62 12.88 11.33
N GLY A 958 -44.62 13.51 10.70
CA GLY A 958 -45.99 13.00 10.66
C GLY A 958 -46.09 11.60 10.06
N PHE A 959 -45.44 11.36 8.92
CA PHE A 959 -45.36 10.01 8.31
C PHE A 959 -44.70 9.01 9.27
N VAL A 960 -43.58 9.34 9.92
CA VAL A 960 -42.95 8.43 10.89
C VAL A 960 -43.87 8.10 12.07
N VAL A 961 -44.57 9.09 12.63
CA VAL A 961 -45.53 8.88 13.73
C VAL A 961 -46.66 7.94 13.30
N VAL A 962 -47.26 8.19 12.14
CA VAL A 962 -48.32 7.32 11.58
C VAL A 962 -47.77 5.92 11.32
N ALA A 963 -46.55 5.79 10.80
CA ALA A 963 -45.91 4.48 10.59
C ALA A 963 -45.72 3.70 11.89
N VAL A 964 -45.28 4.35 12.98
CA VAL A 964 -45.13 3.71 14.30
C VAL A 964 -46.50 3.30 14.86
N ALA A 965 -47.51 4.17 14.77
CA ALA A 965 -48.87 3.89 15.21
C ALA A 965 -49.49 2.71 14.44
N ALA A 966 -49.31 2.67 13.11
CA ALA A 966 -49.84 1.63 12.22
C ALA A 966 -49.34 0.22 12.58
N ARG A 967 -48.19 0.10 13.27
CA ARG A 967 -47.67 -1.20 13.74
C ARG A 967 -48.56 -1.83 14.80
N TYR A 968 -49.30 -1.05 15.58
CA TYR A 968 -50.20 -1.58 16.60
C TYR A 968 -51.44 -2.22 15.97
N TRP A 969 -51.92 -1.67 14.83
CA TRP A 969 -53.12 -2.12 14.13
C TRP A 969 -52.80 -2.54 12.68
N PRO A 970 -52.15 -3.69 12.46
CA PRO A 970 -51.67 -4.10 11.14
C PRO A 970 -52.85 -4.42 10.20
N ASN A 971 -53.10 -3.55 9.21
CA ASN A 971 -54.12 -3.73 8.19
C ASN A 971 -53.51 -3.65 6.78
N ARG A 972 -53.83 -4.63 5.92
CA ARG A 972 -53.30 -4.74 4.53
C ARG A 972 -53.73 -3.57 3.63
N TRP A 973 -54.97 -3.10 3.75
CA TRP A 973 -55.51 -2.02 2.92
C TRP A 973 -54.97 -0.67 3.36
N PHE A 974 -54.93 -0.43 4.67
CA PHE A 974 -54.29 0.76 5.23
C PHE A 974 -52.82 0.85 4.80
N ARG A 975 -52.07 -0.27 4.87
CA ARG A 975 -50.67 -0.30 4.42
C ARG A 975 -50.54 0.08 2.95
N ARG A 976 -51.37 -0.47 2.06
CA ARG A 976 -51.32 -0.13 0.62
C ARG A 976 -51.54 1.36 0.38
N ALA A 977 -52.58 1.93 0.99
CA ALA A 977 -52.88 3.36 0.89
C ALA A 977 -51.73 4.20 1.45
N TYR A 978 -51.17 3.81 2.60
CA TYR A 978 -50.04 4.48 3.24
C TYR A 978 -48.76 4.42 2.38
N LEU A 979 -48.44 3.26 1.81
CA LEU A 979 -47.29 3.11 0.91
C LEU A 979 -47.46 3.93 -0.37
N ALA A 980 -48.67 4.00 -0.93
CA ALA A 980 -48.97 4.87 -2.08
C ALA A 980 -48.77 6.35 -1.72
N ALA A 981 -49.23 6.77 -0.54
CA ALA A 981 -48.98 8.13 -0.02
C ALA A 981 -47.48 8.40 0.17
N CYS A 982 -46.68 7.44 0.63
CA CYS A 982 -45.22 7.56 0.72
C CYS A 982 -44.55 7.74 -0.65
N VAL A 983 -45.04 7.07 -1.70
CA VAL A 983 -44.50 7.25 -3.06
C VAL A 983 -44.80 8.67 -3.57
N VAL A 984 -46.01 9.18 -3.33
CA VAL A 984 -46.42 10.50 -3.83
C VAL A 984 -45.79 11.63 -3.03
N VAL A 985 -45.92 11.63 -1.70
CA VAL A 985 -45.55 12.79 -0.87
C VAL A 985 -44.03 12.84 -0.64
N PRO A 986 -43.40 11.97 0.18
CA PRO A 986 -41.96 12.01 0.36
C PRO A 986 -41.16 11.63 -0.89
N GLY A 987 -41.70 10.79 -1.78
CA GLY A 987 -41.07 10.44 -3.06
C GLY A 987 -41.15 11.54 -4.10
N VAL A 988 -42.32 11.78 -4.68
CA VAL A 988 -42.47 12.70 -5.84
C VAL A 988 -42.53 14.18 -5.43
N MET A 989 -43.29 14.53 -4.40
CA MET A 989 -43.50 15.95 -4.04
C MET A 989 -42.30 16.56 -3.31
N LEU A 990 -41.76 15.86 -2.33
CA LEU A 990 -40.63 16.34 -1.53
C LEU A 990 -39.27 15.97 -2.13
N ASN A 991 -39.20 14.91 -2.95
CA ASN A 991 -37.94 14.31 -3.42
C ASN A 991 -36.89 14.14 -2.31
N LEU A 992 -37.36 13.72 -1.12
CA LEU A 992 -36.57 13.62 0.10
C LEU A 992 -36.66 12.18 0.62
N GLN A 993 -35.60 11.39 0.37
CA GLN A 993 -35.49 10.04 0.91
C GLN A 993 -34.07 9.72 1.39
N TYR A 994 -33.99 8.97 2.49
CA TYR A 994 -32.73 8.43 3.00
C TYR A 994 -32.04 7.52 1.96
N SER A 995 -30.88 7.96 1.51
CA SER A 995 -30.04 7.33 0.48
C SER A 995 -28.64 7.01 1.03
N SER A 996 -27.80 6.38 0.22
CA SER A 996 -26.40 6.12 0.60
C SER A 996 -25.65 7.43 0.85
N GLN A 997 -25.97 8.51 0.12
CA GLN A 997 -25.39 9.85 0.32
C GLN A 997 -25.46 10.32 1.78
N HIS A 998 -26.61 10.14 2.43
CA HIS A 998 -26.80 10.53 3.82
C HIS A 998 -26.03 9.63 4.80
N VAL A 999 -25.87 8.34 4.47
CA VAL A 999 -24.98 7.44 5.24
C VAL A 999 -23.55 7.97 5.20
N PHE A 1000 -23.06 8.31 4.01
CA PHE A 1000 -21.69 8.80 3.83
C PHE A 1000 -21.48 10.21 4.37
N ALA A 1001 -22.49 11.08 4.36
CA ALA A 1001 -22.46 12.34 5.08
C ALA A 1001 -22.26 12.12 6.60
N LEU A 1002 -22.97 11.16 7.20
CA LEU A 1002 -22.81 10.82 8.61
C LEU A 1002 -21.44 10.18 8.91
N LEU A 1003 -20.98 9.23 8.08
CA LEU A 1003 -19.64 8.63 8.19
C LEU A 1003 -18.51 9.64 7.92
N GLY A 1004 -18.81 10.64 7.10
CA GLY A 1004 -17.99 11.79 6.75
C GLY A 1004 -17.94 12.88 7.83
N LEU A 1005 -18.78 12.79 8.87
CA LEU A 1005 -19.03 13.85 9.87
C LEU A 1005 -19.52 15.18 9.27
N SER A 1006 -20.10 15.14 8.07
CA SER A 1006 -20.72 16.28 7.40
C SER A 1006 -22.19 16.41 7.84
N ILE A 1007 -22.40 16.66 9.13
CA ILE A 1007 -23.74 16.73 9.73
C ILE A 1007 -24.33 18.13 9.49
N PRO A 1008 -25.58 18.25 8.99
CA PRO A 1008 -26.26 19.54 8.90
C PRO A 1008 -26.34 20.23 10.26
N ALA A 1009 -26.40 21.56 10.27
CA ALA A 1009 -26.64 22.33 11.49
C ALA A 1009 -27.89 21.79 12.23
N ALA A 1010 -27.88 21.84 13.56
CA ALA A 1010 -28.93 21.31 14.42
C ALA A 1010 -30.23 22.15 14.38
N GLN A 1011 -30.84 22.21 13.20
CA GLN A 1011 -32.07 22.92 12.88
C GLN A 1011 -33.13 21.90 12.45
N LEU A 1012 -34.41 22.19 12.69
CA LEU A 1012 -35.52 21.28 12.33
C LEU A 1012 -35.87 21.40 10.83
N THR A 1013 -34.95 20.98 9.97
CA THR A 1013 -35.11 21.00 8.51
C THR A 1013 -35.22 19.61 7.90
N GLY A 1014 -35.77 19.52 6.68
CA GLY A 1014 -35.85 18.26 5.92
C GLY A 1014 -34.50 17.49 5.85
N PRO A 1015 -33.38 18.11 5.44
CA PRO A 1015 -32.06 17.45 5.43
C PRO A 1015 -31.60 16.94 6.80
N PHE A 1016 -31.80 17.73 7.87
CA PHE A 1016 -31.48 17.30 9.23
C PHE A 1016 -32.32 16.08 9.65
N PHE A 1017 -33.60 16.05 9.28
CA PHE A 1017 -34.48 14.91 9.54
C PHE A 1017 -33.93 13.63 8.89
N ILE A 1018 -33.54 13.69 7.62
CA ILE A 1018 -33.02 12.54 6.90
C ILE A 1018 -31.68 12.09 7.50
N VAL A 1019 -30.69 12.99 7.67
CA VAL A 1019 -29.35 12.60 8.14
C VAL A 1019 -29.36 12.08 9.59
N VAL A 1020 -30.11 12.72 10.49
CA VAL A 1020 -30.01 12.48 11.94
C VAL A 1020 -31.24 11.77 12.50
N VAL A 1021 -32.45 12.28 12.22
CA VAL A 1021 -33.68 11.78 12.87
C VAL A 1021 -34.01 10.37 12.39
N VAL A 1022 -33.83 10.04 11.10
CA VAL A 1022 -34.11 8.70 10.57
C VAL A 1022 -33.26 7.61 11.25
N PRO A 1023 -31.91 7.71 11.35
CA PRO A 1023 -31.12 6.75 12.11
C PRO A 1023 -31.54 6.63 13.58
N VAL A 1024 -31.85 7.75 14.26
CA VAL A 1024 -32.31 7.74 15.65
C VAL A 1024 -33.63 6.98 15.80
N VAL A 1025 -34.63 7.24 14.94
CA VAL A 1025 -35.90 6.50 14.91
C VAL A 1025 -35.65 5.00 14.73
N VAL A 1026 -34.68 4.63 13.90
CA VAL A 1026 -34.30 3.23 13.69
C VAL A 1026 -33.64 2.60 14.92
N VAL A 1027 -32.78 3.33 15.66
CA VAL A 1027 -32.24 2.87 16.96
C VAL A 1027 -33.36 2.62 17.97
N LEU A 1028 -34.38 3.46 17.99
CA LEU A 1028 -35.47 3.39 18.97
C LEU A 1028 -36.45 2.25 18.64
N PHE A 1029 -36.98 2.22 17.42
CA PHE A 1029 -38.13 1.39 17.05
C PHE A 1029 -37.79 0.21 16.11
N GLY A 1030 -36.54 0.10 15.66
CA GLY A 1030 -36.10 -0.80 14.59
C GLY A 1030 -36.31 -0.17 13.21
N ASN A 1031 -36.08 -0.93 12.13
CA ASN A 1031 -36.10 -0.48 10.73
C ASN A 1031 -37.47 -0.04 10.15
N VAL A 1032 -38.29 0.67 10.94
CA VAL A 1032 -39.62 1.16 10.57
C VAL A 1032 -39.55 2.10 9.36
N TYR A 1033 -38.50 2.91 9.23
CA TYR A 1033 -38.31 3.78 8.05
C TYR A 1033 -38.28 2.96 6.75
N CYS A 1034 -37.39 1.96 6.64
CA CYS A 1034 -37.33 1.08 5.49
C CYS A 1034 -38.62 0.27 5.30
N GLY A 1035 -39.30 -0.10 6.39
CA GLY A 1035 -40.53 -0.89 6.37
C GLY A 1035 -41.78 -0.15 5.91
N TYR A 1036 -41.91 1.14 6.23
CA TYR A 1036 -43.14 1.92 6.04
C TYR A 1036 -42.92 3.26 5.31
N VAL A 1037 -41.86 4.00 5.60
CA VAL A 1037 -41.72 5.42 5.18
C VAL A 1037 -40.94 5.57 3.88
N CYS A 1038 -39.93 4.73 3.63
CA CYS A 1038 -39.06 4.80 2.45
C CYS A 1038 -39.87 4.75 1.13
N PRO A 1039 -39.84 5.82 0.30
CA PRO A 1039 -40.60 5.87 -0.95
C PRO A 1039 -40.21 4.79 -1.96
N PHE A 1040 -38.92 4.54 -2.15
CA PHE A 1040 -38.47 3.49 -3.07
C PHE A 1040 -38.81 2.08 -2.58
N GLY A 1041 -38.75 1.85 -1.26
CA GLY A 1041 -39.19 0.60 -0.65
C GLY A 1041 -40.69 0.37 -0.79
N ALA A 1042 -41.48 1.45 -0.70
CA ALA A 1042 -42.92 1.44 -0.94
C ALA A 1042 -43.25 1.11 -2.40
N LEU A 1043 -42.58 1.76 -3.36
CA LEU A 1043 -42.74 1.51 -4.79
C LEU A 1043 -42.45 0.04 -5.14
N GLN A 1044 -41.33 -0.51 -4.68
CA GLN A 1044 -40.98 -1.92 -4.92
C GLN A 1044 -42.00 -2.90 -4.32
N GLU A 1045 -42.61 -2.56 -3.19
CA GLU A 1045 -43.64 -3.40 -2.58
C GLU A 1045 -44.95 -3.34 -3.37
N LEU A 1046 -45.39 -2.15 -3.77
CA LEU A 1046 -46.61 -1.97 -4.59
C LEU A 1046 -46.49 -2.69 -5.94
N VAL A 1047 -45.34 -2.58 -6.60
CA VAL A 1047 -45.05 -3.31 -7.86
C VAL A 1047 -45.12 -4.83 -7.62
N GLY A 1048 -44.52 -5.32 -6.53
CA GLY A 1048 -44.57 -6.74 -6.17
C GLY A 1048 -45.96 -7.23 -5.71
N GLU A 1049 -46.90 -6.34 -5.40
CA GLU A 1049 -48.30 -6.67 -5.11
C GLU A 1049 -49.20 -6.71 -6.33
N CYS A 1050 -48.78 -6.07 -7.44
CA CYS A 1050 -49.44 -6.18 -8.74
C CYS A 1050 -49.21 -7.54 -9.42
N ARG A 1051 -48.33 -8.39 -8.85
CA ARG A 1051 -48.00 -9.70 -9.43
C ARG A 1051 -49.16 -10.70 -9.31
N PRO A 1052 -49.50 -11.46 -10.37
CA PRO A 1052 -50.37 -12.62 -10.28
C PRO A 1052 -49.77 -13.71 -9.39
N ARG A 1053 -50.60 -14.45 -8.63
CA ARG A 1053 -50.15 -15.54 -7.74
C ARG A 1053 -49.35 -16.64 -8.46
N VAL A 1054 -49.59 -16.86 -9.75
CA VAL A 1054 -48.93 -17.87 -10.59
C VAL A 1054 -47.45 -17.57 -10.84
N LEU A 1055 -47.05 -16.30 -10.80
CA LEU A 1055 -45.66 -15.85 -11.01
C LEU A 1055 -44.88 -15.69 -9.70
N ALA A 1056 -45.40 -16.20 -8.58
CA ALA A 1056 -44.74 -16.09 -7.28
C ALA A 1056 -43.57 -17.08 -7.15
N THR A 1057 -42.34 -16.60 -7.36
CA THR A 1057 -41.12 -17.42 -7.35
C THR A 1057 -40.23 -17.19 -6.13
N ASP A 1058 -40.78 -16.79 -4.98
CA ASP A 1058 -39.97 -16.45 -3.79
C ASP A 1058 -39.14 -17.66 -3.31
N PRO A 1059 -37.79 -17.58 -3.36
CA PRO A 1059 -36.91 -18.66 -2.91
C PRO A 1059 -37.10 -19.04 -1.45
N ASP A 1060 -36.57 -20.19 -1.07
CA ASP A 1060 -36.50 -20.62 0.33
C ASP A 1060 -35.74 -19.62 1.22
N LYS A 1061 -36.10 -19.58 2.51
CA LYS A 1061 -35.44 -18.72 3.53
C LYS A 1061 -33.92 -18.95 3.65
N GLY A 1062 -33.44 -20.09 3.16
CA GLY A 1062 -32.02 -20.42 3.03
C GLY A 1062 -31.29 -19.50 2.05
N VAL A 1063 -31.77 -19.44 0.80
CA VAL A 1063 -31.15 -18.77 -0.37
C VAL A 1063 -31.04 -17.26 -0.15
N TRP A 1064 -32.17 -16.59 0.03
CA TRP A 1064 -32.48 -16.03 1.33
C TRP A 1064 -31.45 -15.13 2.02
N ARG A 1065 -30.62 -15.83 2.77
CA ARG A 1065 -29.70 -15.31 3.76
C ARG A 1065 -28.36 -14.97 3.14
N TYR A 1066 -27.98 -15.65 2.05
CA TYR A 1066 -26.79 -15.34 1.27
C TYR A 1066 -26.98 -14.00 0.55
N GLY A 1067 -28.10 -13.82 -0.14
CA GLY A 1067 -28.41 -12.57 -0.85
C GLY A 1067 -28.46 -11.35 0.07
N ARG A 1068 -29.01 -11.49 1.28
CA ARG A 1068 -29.05 -10.40 2.28
C ARG A 1068 -27.68 -10.03 2.85
N PHE A 1069 -26.69 -10.92 2.81
CA PHE A 1069 -25.34 -10.58 3.25
C PHE A 1069 -24.63 -9.66 2.24
N VAL A 1070 -25.00 -9.73 0.96
CA VAL A 1070 -24.38 -8.95 -0.13
C VAL A 1070 -24.47 -7.44 0.11
N LYS A 1071 -25.62 -6.91 0.58
CA LYS A 1071 -25.75 -5.47 0.89
C LYS A 1071 -24.78 -4.97 1.97
N TYR A 1072 -24.35 -5.82 2.90
CA TYR A 1072 -23.35 -5.45 3.92
C TYR A 1072 -21.93 -5.45 3.33
N ILE A 1073 -21.63 -6.38 2.43
CA ILE A 1073 -20.38 -6.37 1.64
C ILE A 1073 -20.33 -5.10 0.79
N LEU A 1074 -21.42 -4.76 0.11
CA LEU A 1074 -21.50 -3.56 -0.72
C LEU A 1074 -21.37 -2.28 0.13
N LEU A 1075 -22.05 -2.19 1.27
CA LEU A 1075 -21.87 -1.07 2.20
C LEU A 1075 -20.40 -0.93 2.64
N LEU A 1076 -19.73 -2.03 3.00
CA LEU A 1076 -18.32 -1.99 3.37
C LEU A 1076 -17.44 -1.54 2.19
N LEU A 1077 -17.66 -2.09 1.00
CA LEU A 1077 -16.88 -1.73 -0.19
C LEU A 1077 -16.98 -0.23 -0.46
N LEU A 1078 -18.20 0.32 -0.46
CA LEU A 1078 -18.44 1.74 -0.64
C LEU A 1078 -17.86 2.58 0.52
N ALA A 1079 -17.96 2.10 1.77
CA ALA A 1079 -17.32 2.71 2.96
C ALA A 1079 -15.79 2.81 2.83
N VAL A 1080 -15.15 1.74 2.36
CA VAL A 1080 -13.70 1.70 2.15
C VAL A 1080 -13.31 2.61 0.98
N LEU A 1081 -14.01 2.52 -0.16
CA LEU A 1081 -13.75 3.38 -1.32
C LEU A 1081 -13.92 4.86 -0.97
N PHE A 1082 -14.98 5.23 -0.26
CA PHE A 1082 -15.19 6.59 0.25
C PHE A 1082 -14.10 7.01 1.24
N GLY A 1083 -13.73 6.16 2.20
CA GLY A 1083 -12.68 6.50 3.17
C GLY A 1083 -11.31 6.67 2.51
N LEU A 1084 -11.01 5.94 1.43
CA LEU A 1084 -9.76 6.07 0.67
C LEU A 1084 -9.74 7.30 -0.25
N THR A 1085 -10.86 7.62 -0.90
CA THR A 1085 -10.92 8.68 -1.93
C THR A 1085 -11.45 10.01 -1.41
N ARG A 1086 -12.25 9.99 -0.34
CA ARG A 1086 -13.07 11.11 0.15
C ARG A 1086 -14.03 11.70 -0.87
N ASP A 1087 -14.32 10.94 -1.93
CA ASP A 1087 -15.13 11.39 -3.06
C ASP A 1087 -16.55 10.80 -3.00
N TYR A 1088 -17.54 11.69 -3.09
CA TYR A 1088 -18.96 11.30 -3.15
C TYR A 1088 -19.34 10.73 -4.52
N ALA A 1089 -18.47 10.79 -5.53
CA ALA A 1089 -18.67 10.11 -6.81
C ALA A 1089 -18.79 8.57 -6.66
N VAL A 1090 -18.21 7.99 -5.61
CA VAL A 1090 -18.30 6.54 -5.29
C VAL A 1090 -19.75 6.06 -5.19
N ILE A 1091 -20.68 6.95 -4.86
CA ILE A 1091 -22.11 6.66 -4.71
C ILE A 1091 -22.99 7.27 -5.81
N ALA A 1092 -22.40 7.76 -6.91
CA ALA A 1092 -23.15 8.38 -8.01
C ALA A 1092 -24.19 7.43 -8.65
N ALA A 1093 -23.95 6.12 -8.59
CA ALA A 1093 -24.85 5.10 -9.10
C ALA A 1093 -25.97 4.69 -8.12
N ASP A 1094 -26.23 5.42 -7.02
CA ASP A 1094 -27.31 5.06 -6.09
C ASP A 1094 -28.70 5.34 -6.71
N PRO A 1095 -29.52 4.32 -7.01
CA PRO A 1095 -30.85 4.51 -7.59
C PRO A 1095 -31.81 5.28 -6.67
N LEU A 1096 -31.52 5.36 -5.36
CA LEU A 1096 -32.29 6.16 -4.40
C LEU A 1096 -32.12 7.67 -4.62
N THR A 1097 -31.13 8.13 -5.38
CA THR A 1097 -30.93 9.57 -5.61
C THR A 1097 -31.57 10.07 -6.91
N THR A 1098 -31.89 9.16 -7.83
CA THR A 1098 -32.25 9.45 -9.21
C THR A 1098 -33.68 9.06 -9.58
N ILE A 1099 -34.30 8.06 -8.93
CA ILE A 1099 -35.60 7.53 -9.38
C ILE A 1099 -36.78 8.51 -9.20
N PHE A 1100 -36.71 9.39 -8.20
CA PHE A 1100 -37.68 10.46 -7.97
C PHE A 1100 -37.12 11.85 -8.35
N GLY A 1101 -35.87 11.92 -8.81
CA GLY A 1101 -35.19 13.16 -9.19
C GLY A 1101 -35.30 13.48 -10.68
N ALA A 1102 -34.99 14.73 -11.04
CA ALA A 1102 -34.98 15.17 -12.44
C ALA A 1102 -33.70 14.77 -13.21
N ALA A 1103 -32.61 14.45 -12.49
CA ALA A 1103 -31.35 14.00 -13.08
C ALA A 1103 -31.49 12.58 -13.65
N ARG A 1104 -31.63 12.46 -14.98
CA ARG A 1104 -31.85 11.18 -15.67
C ARG A 1104 -30.59 10.70 -16.39
N GLN A 1105 -29.69 10.06 -15.65
CA GLN A 1105 -28.60 9.31 -16.29
C GLN A 1105 -29.15 7.99 -16.88
N PRO A 1106 -28.99 7.73 -18.19
CA PRO A 1106 -29.63 6.59 -18.86
C PRO A 1106 -29.30 5.24 -18.22
N VAL A 1107 -28.04 5.06 -17.79
CA VAL A 1107 -27.56 3.84 -17.16
C VAL A 1107 -28.25 3.60 -15.81
N VAL A 1108 -28.37 4.63 -14.98
CA VAL A 1108 -28.99 4.52 -13.64
C VAL A 1108 -30.51 4.33 -13.76
N VAL A 1109 -31.16 4.99 -14.72
CA VAL A 1109 -32.59 4.78 -15.04
C VAL A 1109 -32.83 3.34 -15.52
N GLY A 1110 -31.98 2.82 -16.42
CA GLY A 1110 -32.03 1.43 -16.86
C GLY A 1110 -31.88 0.44 -15.69
N MET A 1111 -30.95 0.71 -14.77
CA MET A 1111 -30.78 -0.08 -13.56
C MET A 1111 -32.01 -0.02 -12.64
N ALA A 1112 -32.57 1.17 -12.41
CA ALA A 1112 -33.77 1.36 -11.60
C ALA A 1112 -34.98 0.61 -12.19
N ALA A 1113 -35.18 0.67 -13.51
CA ALA A 1113 -36.19 -0.10 -14.21
C ALA A 1113 -35.97 -1.61 -14.04
N GLY A 1114 -34.73 -2.09 -14.22
CA GLY A 1114 -34.37 -3.48 -13.96
C GLY A 1114 -34.64 -3.93 -12.52
N ILE A 1115 -34.37 -3.07 -11.53
CA ILE A 1115 -34.70 -3.31 -10.13
C ILE A 1115 -36.21 -3.45 -9.91
N LEU A 1116 -37.03 -2.62 -10.56
CA LEU A 1116 -38.49 -2.71 -10.46
C LEU A 1116 -39.02 -3.99 -11.11
N VAL A 1117 -38.47 -4.38 -12.27
CA VAL A 1117 -38.77 -5.67 -12.90
C VAL A 1117 -38.40 -6.84 -11.98
N LEU A 1118 -37.21 -6.83 -11.39
CA LEU A 1118 -36.81 -7.83 -10.40
C LEU A 1118 -37.70 -7.79 -9.15
N SER A 1119 -38.18 -6.61 -8.75
CA SER A 1119 -39.08 -6.44 -7.60
C SER A 1119 -40.50 -6.94 -7.84
N PHE A 1120 -40.92 -7.01 -9.12
CA PHE A 1120 -42.16 -7.66 -9.54
C PHE A 1120 -42.11 -9.18 -9.28
N PHE A 1121 -40.99 -9.84 -9.62
CA PHE A 1121 -40.79 -11.27 -9.37
C PHE A 1121 -40.43 -11.58 -7.91
N TYR A 1122 -39.48 -10.82 -7.35
CA TYR A 1122 -38.93 -10.98 -6.01
C TYR A 1122 -39.17 -9.71 -5.18
N ARG A 1123 -40.15 -9.75 -4.27
CA ARG A 1123 -40.58 -8.54 -3.53
C ARG A 1123 -39.42 -7.81 -2.85
N ARG A 1124 -39.35 -6.49 -3.05
CA ARG A 1124 -38.33 -5.60 -2.47
C ARG A 1124 -36.89 -6.08 -2.73
N PHE A 1125 -36.62 -6.52 -3.97
CA PHE A 1125 -35.34 -7.13 -4.35
C PHE A 1125 -34.12 -6.27 -3.96
N TRP A 1126 -34.16 -4.97 -4.26
CA TRP A 1126 -33.05 -4.05 -3.96
C TRP A 1126 -32.85 -3.84 -2.48
N CYS A 1127 -33.93 -3.47 -1.76
CA CYS A 1127 -33.88 -3.22 -0.31
C CYS A 1127 -33.38 -4.44 0.47
N ARG A 1128 -33.56 -5.64 -0.08
CA ARG A 1128 -33.17 -6.89 0.53
C ARG A 1128 -31.72 -7.28 0.27
N ASN A 1129 -31.24 -7.15 -0.97
CA ASN A 1129 -29.96 -7.76 -1.38
C ASN A 1129 -28.86 -6.73 -1.68
N LEU A 1130 -29.23 -5.51 -2.08
CA LEU A 1130 -28.27 -4.57 -2.68
C LEU A 1130 -28.28 -3.17 -2.05
N CYS A 1131 -29.26 -2.80 -1.22
CA CYS A 1131 -29.36 -1.43 -0.70
C CYS A 1131 -28.33 -1.14 0.42
N PRO A 1132 -27.31 -0.28 0.19
CA PRO A 1132 -26.31 0.06 1.21
C PRO A 1132 -26.92 0.89 2.35
N ALA A 1133 -27.80 1.84 2.03
CA ALA A 1133 -28.54 2.62 3.02
C ALA A 1133 -29.39 1.75 3.95
N GLY A 1134 -30.08 0.74 3.39
CA GLY A 1134 -30.84 -0.24 4.15
C GLY A 1134 -29.95 -1.17 4.98
N ALA A 1135 -28.75 -1.50 4.52
CA ALA A 1135 -27.76 -2.24 5.31
C ALA A 1135 -27.29 -1.43 6.52
N PHE A 1136 -26.99 -0.15 6.33
CA PHE A 1136 -26.58 0.76 7.41
C PHE A 1136 -27.67 0.89 8.47
N LEU A 1137 -28.92 1.17 8.07
CA LEU A 1137 -30.03 1.25 9.01
C LEU A 1137 -30.27 -0.10 9.72
N SER A 1138 -30.11 -1.24 9.05
CA SER A 1138 -30.12 -2.57 9.69
C SER A 1138 -29.04 -2.77 10.76
N LEU A 1139 -27.82 -2.25 10.55
CA LEU A 1139 -26.76 -2.32 11.56
C LEU A 1139 -27.12 -1.49 12.79
N VAL A 1140 -27.56 -0.25 12.56
CA VAL A 1140 -27.95 0.70 13.61
C VAL A 1140 -29.18 0.20 14.38
N GLY A 1141 -30.17 -0.33 13.68
CA GLY A 1141 -31.39 -0.90 14.23
C GLY A 1141 -31.19 -2.18 15.04
N GLY A 1142 -29.99 -2.78 15.02
CA GLY A 1142 -29.65 -3.94 15.85
C GLY A 1142 -29.64 -3.67 17.36
N VAL A 1143 -29.54 -2.40 17.79
CA VAL A 1143 -29.57 -1.99 19.20
C VAL A 1143 -30.99 -2.05 19.79
N GLN A 1144 -31.96 -1.50 19.06
CA GLN A 1144 -33.39 -1.47 19.36
C GLN A 1144 -33.75 -1.23 20.84
N LEU A 1145 -33.62 0.02 21.31
CA LEU A 1145 -33.83 0.39 22.73
C LEU A 1145 -35.27 0.13 23.22
N PHE A 1146 -36.28 0.37 22.38
CA PHE A 1146 -37.70 0.21 22.76
C PHE A 1146 -38.33 -1.07 22.24
N LYS A 1147 -37.54 -2.15 22.14
CA LYS A 1147 -38.01 -3.46 21.65
C LYS A 1147 -39.25 -4.01 22.38
N LYS A 1148 -39.42 -3.69 23.68
CA LYS A 1148 -40.56 -4.14 24.48
C LYS A 1148 -41.84 -3.34 24.22
N LEU A 1149 -41.73 -2.09 23.75
CA LEU A 1149 -42.87 -1.20 23.54
C LEU A 1149 -43.54 -1.42 22.19
N VAL A 1150 -42.80 -1.95 21.21
CA VAL A 1150 -43.32 -2.23 19.87
C VAL A 1150 -43.76 -3.68 19.69
N PRO A 1151 -44.81 -3.95 18.90
CA PRO A 1151 -45.27 -5.31 18.65
C PRO A 1151 -44.20 -6.21 18.02
N ALA A 1152 -44.13 -7.47 18.49
CA ALA A 1152 -43.14 -8.44 18.03
C ALA A 1152 -43.49 -9.03 16.65
N PRO A 1153 -42.52 -9.17 15.72
CA PRO A 1153 -42.74 -9.82 14.43
C PRO A 1153 -42.99 -11.33 14.59
N ARG A 1154 -43.58 -11.98 13.57
CA ARG A 1154 -43.81 -13.44 13.48
C ARG A 1154 -42.94 -14.07 12.37
N PRO A 1155 -41.63 -14.34 12.59
CA PRO A 1155 -40.68 -14.76 11.55
C PRO A 1155 -41.06 -16.04 10.79
N ARG A 1156 -41.79 -16.95 11.45
CA ARG A 1156 -42.29 -18.17 10.79
C ARG A 1156 -43.10 -17.86 9.53
N ARG A 1157 -43.89 -16.78 9.55
CA ARG A 1157 -44.73 -16.32 8.43
C ARG A 1157 -44.09 -15.20 7.60
N CYS A 1158 -42.80 -14.92 7.78
CA CYS A 1158 -42.12 -13.85 7.04
C CYS A 1158 -41.83 -14.29 5.60
N ASP A 1159 -42.39 -13.56 4.63
CA ASP A 1159 -42.17 -13.71 3.19
C ASP A 1159 -40.86 -13.03 2.73
N LEU A 1160 -40.30 -12.14 3.54
CA LEU A 1160 -38.98 -11.51 3.33
C LEU A 1160 -37.81 -12.37 3.84
N GLY A 1161 -38.07 -13.63 4.21
CA GLY A 1161 -37.04 -14.62 4.54
C GLY A 1161 -36.32 -14.44 5.88
N VAL A 1162 -36.87 -13.62 6.79
CA VAL A 1162 -36.42 -13.50 8.19
C VAL A 1162 -36.80 -14.76 8.96
N ARG A 1163 -35.86 -15.34 9.71
CA ARG A 1163 -36.04 -16.63 10.40
C ARG A 1163 -36.30 -16.48 11.90
N ASN A 1164 -35.75 -15.43 12.51
CA ASN A 1164 -35.93 -15.15 13.93
C ASN A 1164 -36.15 -13.65 14.17
N ALA A 1165 -36.73 -13.30 15.32
CA ALA A 1165 -37.14 -11.93 15.63
C ALA A 1165 -35.96 -11.00 15.97
N ASN A 1166 -34.74 -11.52 16.05
CA ASN A 1166 -33.52 -10.79 16.40
C ASN A 1166 -32.58 -10.60 15.21
N GLU A 1167 -33.02 -10.98 14.00
CA GLU A 1167 -32.22 -10.87 12.79
C GLU A 1167 -32.16 -9.41 12.32
N LEU A 1168 -30.97 -8.89 12.06
CA LEU A 1168 -30.72 -7.48 11.70
C LEU A 1168 -31.52 -7.00 10.48
N ASP A 1169 -31.91 -7.92 9.61
CA ASP A 1169 -32.65 -7.62 8.37
C ASP A 1169 -34.18 -7.52 8.57
N CYS A 1170 -34.69 -7.66 9.80
CA CYS A 1170 -36.10 -7.46 10.07
C CYS A 1170 -36.49 -5.99 9.82
N LEU A 1171 -37.24 -5.73 8.73
CA LEU A 1171 -37.72 -4.38 8.38
C LEU A 1171 -38.88 -3.89 9.25
N HIS A 1172 -39.38 -4.70 10.18
CA HIS A 1172 -40.55 -4.37 10.99
C HIS A 1172 -41.76 -3.90 10.16
N CYS A 1173 -42.02 -4.54 9.01
CA CYS A 1173 -43.13 -4.21 8.10
C CYS A 1173 -44.49 -4.81 8.53
N ASP A 1174 -44.53 -5.62 9.59
CA ASP A 1174 -45.70 -6.28 10.17
C ASP A 1174 -46.55 -7.17 9.23
N ARG A 1175 -46.14 -7.41 7.98
CA ARG A 1175 -46.87 -8.28 7.03
C ARG A 1175 -47.06 -9.71 7.53
N CYS A 1176 -46.11 -10.21 8.32
CA CYS A 1176 -46.19 -11.53 8.95
C CYS A 1176 -47.26 -11.65 10.05
N ARG A 1177 -47.91 -10.52 10.40
CA ARG A 1177 -48.97 -10.44 11.42
C ARG A 1177 -50.37 -10.26 10.84
N TYR A 1178 -50.52 -10.16 9.52
CA TYR A 1178 -51.86 -10.15 8.92
C TYR A 1178 -52.62 -11.43 9.27
N GLU A 1179 -53.88 -11.25 9.62
CA GLU A 1179 -54.81 -12.36 9.76
C GLU A 1179 -54.97 -13.00 8.39
N THR A 1180 -54.82 -14.32 8.37
CA THR A 1180 -55.07 -15.13 7.18
C THR A 1180 -56.58 -15.20 7.01
N ASP A 1181 -57.10 -14.56 5.97
CA ASP A 1181 -58.33 -15.04 5.34
C ASP A 1181 -58.02 -16.33 4.57
#